data_AF-A0A383ZDM0-F1
#
_entry.id   AF-A0A383ZDM0-F1
#
_cell.length_a   1.000
_cell.length_b   1.000
_cell.length_c   1.000
_cell.angle_alpha   90.00
_cell.angle_beta   90.00
_cell.angle_gamma   90.00
#
_symmetry.space_group_name_H-M   'P 1'
#
loop_
_entity.id
_entity.type
_entity.pdbx_description
1 polymer ?
#
loop_
_entity_poly.entity_id
_entity_poly.type
_entity_poly.pdbx_seq_one_letter_code
_entity_poly.pdbx_strand_id
1 'polypeptide(L)'
;MLLLYPREILILDLEVNQTVGVIAIERTGVPFLQVIPCFQRDGLFCLHENGCITLRVRRSYNSIFTTSSEEPDPDPVQELTYDLRSQCDAIRVTKTVRPFSMVCCPVNENAAALIVSDGRVMIWELKSAVCNRNSRNSSSGVSPLYSPVSFCGIPVGVLQNKLPDLSLDNMIGQSAIAGEEHPKGSILQEVQLKFLLTGLLSGLPSPQFAIRMCPPLTTKNIKMYQPLLAVGTSNGSVLVYHLTSGLLHKELSIHSCEVKGIEWTSLTGFLSFSTSTPNNMGLVRNELQLVDLPTGRSIAFRGERGNDESPIEMIKVSHLKQYLAVVFKDKPLELWDVRTCTILREMSKNFPAITALEWSPSHNLKSLRKKQLATREAMARQTVVSDTELSVVESSVISLLQEAESKSELSQNISAREHFVFTDSDGQVYHLTVEGNSVKDSARIPPDGSMGSITCIAWKGDTLVLGDMDGNLNFWDLKGRVSRGIPTHRSWVRKIRFAPGKGNQKLIAMYNDGAEVWDTKEVQMVSSLRSGRNVTFRILDVDWCTSDKVILASDDGCIRVLEMSMKSTCFRMDEQELTEPVWCPYLLVPRAALALKAFLLHQPWNGRYSLDISHVDYPENEEIKNLLQEQLNSLSNDIKKLLLDPEFTLLQRCLLVSRLYGDESELHFWTVAAHYLHSLSQEKAASTPAAKEAAPRDKVNNPLDICYDVLCENAYFQKFQLERVNLQEVKRSTYDHTRKCTDQLLLLGQTDRAVQLLLETSADNQHYYCDSLKACLVTTVTSSGPSQSTIKLVATNMIANGKLAEGVQLLCLIDKAADACRYLQTYGEWSRAAWLAKVRLNSEECADVLKRWVDHLCSPQVNQKSKALLVLLSLGCFSSVAETLHSMRYFDRAALFVEACLKYGAIEVSEDTEKLISAIYADYARSLKNLGFKQGAFFFASKAGAAGKDLLNELEFPKQEVTEE
;
A
#
# COMPACT_ATOMS: atom_id res chain seq x y z
N MET A 1 -17.94 -5.72 -19.53
CA MET A 1 -17.57 -4.29 -19.34
C MET A 1 -18.40 -3.72 -18.20
N LEU A 2 -17.82 -2.85 -17.37
CA LEU A 2 -18.52 -2.17 -16.29
C LEU A 2 -18.63 -0.68 -16.62
N LEU A 3 -19.83 -0.10 -16.60
CA LEU A 3 -20.04 1.33 -16.65
C LEU A 3 -20.42 1.83 -15.26
N LEU A 4 -19.64 2.78 -14.75
CA LEU A 4 -19.83 3.35 -13.44
C LEU A 4 -20.55 4.70 -13.53
N TYR A 5 -21.75 4.76 -12.93
CA TYR A 5 -22.45 5.99 -12.63
C TYR A 5 -22.39 6.27 -11.12
N PRO A 6 -22.61 7.52 -10.67
CA PRO A 6 -22.54 7.84 -9.24
C PRO A 6 -23.43 6.96 -8.36
N ARG A 7 -24.57 6.47 -8.86
CA ARG A 7 -25.50 5.65 -8.05
C ARG A 7 -25.76 4.25 -8.61
N GLU A 8 -25.18 3.93 -9.75
CA GLU A 8 -25.49 2.68 -10.46
C GLU A 8 -24.24 2.14 -11.16
N ILE A 9 -24.09 0.82 -11.16
CA ILE A 9 -23.09 0.12 -11.96
C ILE A 9 -23.85 -0.71 -13.00
N LEU A 10 -23.59 -0.46 -14.28
CA LEU A 10 -24.13 -1.27 -15.35
C LEU A 10 -23.11 -2.32 -15.79
N ILE A 11 -23.53 -3.58 -15.81
CA ILE A 11 -22.74 -4.70 -16.29
C ILE A 11 -23.17 -5.01 -17.71
N LEU A 12 -22.27 -4.77 -18.66
CA LEU A 12 -22.49 -4.94 -20.09
C LEU A 12 -21.73 -6.16 -20.62
N ASP A 13 -22.44 -7.02 -21.35
CA ASP A 13 -21.84 -8.06 -22.18
C ASP A 13 -21.44 -7.45 -23.54
N LEU A 14 -20.17 -7.60 -23.91
CA LEU A 14 -19.60 -7.05 -25.14
C LEU A 14 -19.90 -7.90 -26.38
N GLU A 15 -20.29 -9.16 -26.23
CA GLU A 15 -20.66 -10.00 -27.36
C GLU A 15 -22.03 -9.59 -27.92
N VAL A 16 -23.00 -9.36 -27.03
CA VAL A 16 -24.35 -8.96 -27.40
C VAL A 16 -24.53 -7.44 -27.43
N ASN A 17 -23.69 -6.68 -26.73
CA ASN A 17 -23.79 -5.23 -26.47
C ASN A 17 -25.04 -4.88 -25.64
N GLN A 18 -25.27 -5.63 -24.57
CA GLN A 18 -26.49 -5.56 -23.76
C GLN A 18 -26.19 -5.52 -22.27
N THR A 19 -27.04 -4.82 -21.50
CA THR A 19 -26.95 -4.75 -20.03
C THR A 19 -27.47 -6.03 -19.42
N VAL A 20 -26.60 -6.80 -18.77
CA VAL A 20 -26.95 -8.10 -18.15
C VAL A 20 -27.23 -7.97 -16.66
N GLY A 21 -26.69 -6.95 -15.99
CA GLY A 21 -26.97 -6.66 -14.58
C GLY A 21 -26.88 -5.16 -14.26
N VAL A 22 -27.68 -4.72 -13.29
CA VAL A 22 -27.63 -3.36 -12.75
C VAL A 22 -27.46 -3.44 -11.24
N ILE A 23 -26.41 -2.79 -10.72
CA ILE A 23 -26.20 -2.65 -9.28
C ILE A 23 -26.51 -1.20 -8.91
N ALA A 24 -27.71 -0.96 -8.39
CA ALA A 24 -28.12 0.36 -7.91
C ALA A 24 -27.85 0.52 -6.41
N ILE A 25 -27.52 1.75 -6.00
CA ILE A 25 -27.53 2.18 -4.61
C ILE A 25 -28.90 2.80 -4.30
N GLU A 26 -29.42 2.55 -3.09
CA GLU A 26 -30.62 3.21 -2.59
C GLU A 26 -30.48 4.74 -2.57
N ARG A 27 -31.59 5.48 -2.61
CA ARG A 27 -31.59 6.96 -2.71
C ARG A 27 -30.77 7.68 -1.63
N THR A 28 -30.65 7.08 -0.45
CA THR A 28 -29.92 7.61 0.72
C THR A 28 -28.45 7.17 0.79
N GLY A 29 -28.03 6.24 -0.08
CA GLY A 29 -26.67 5.71 -0.06
C GLY A 29 -25.65 6.64 -0.70
N VAL A 30 -24.39 6.46 -0.29
CA VAL A 30 -23.28 7.30 -0.74
C VAL A 30 -22.85 6.90 -2.16
N PRO A 31 -22.68 7.86 -3.09
CA PRO A 31 -22.30 7.56 -4.46
C PRO A 31 -20.99 6.78 -4.60
N PHE A 32 -20.88 6.03 -5.70
CA PHE A 32 -19.64 5.37 -6.10
C PHE A 32 -18.66 6.36 -6.73
N LEU A 33 -17.38 6.18 -6.41
CA LEU A 33 -16.25 6.89 -6.99
C LEU A 33 -15.46 5.99 -7.96
N GLN A 34 -15.26 4.72 -7.60
CA GLN A 34 -14.47 3.76 -8.38
C GLN A 34 -14.95 2.33 -8.12
N VAL A 35 -14.81 1.45 -9.11
CA VAL A 35 -15.10 0.01 -8.99
C VAL A 35 -13.94 -0.79 -9.58
N ILE A 36 -13.52 -1.85 -8.89
CA ILE A 36 -12.49 -2.80 -9.33
C ILE A 36 -13.09 -4.22 -9.29
N PRO A 37 -13.19 -4.92 -10.43
CA PRO A 37 -13.61 -6.32 -10.45
C PRO A 37 -12.51 -7.26 -9.96
N CYS A 38 -12.92 -8.32 -9.28
CA CYS A 38 -12.06 -9.42 -8.88
C CYS A 38 -11.97 -10.45 -10.02
N PHE A 39 -10.77 -10.99 -10.24
CA PHE A 39 -10.46 -12.08 -11.15
C PHE A 39 -10.73 -13.44 -10.51
N GLN A 40 -10.33 -13.65 -9.24
CA GLN A 40 -10.40 -14.96 -8.61
C GLN A 40 -11.84 -15.42 -8.36
N ARG A 41 -12.71 -14.48 -7.96
CA ARG A 41 -14.12 -14.72 -7.68
C ARG A 41 -14.99 -13.61 -8.23
N ASP A 42 -16.23 -13.94 -8.54
CA ASP A 42 -17.20 -13.02 -9.12
C ASP A 42 -17.65 -11.97 -8.08
N GLY A 43 -16.81 -10.95 -7.90
CA GLY A 43 -16.94 -9.91 -6.90
C GLY A 43 -16.40 -8.57 -7.36
N LEU A 44 -16.84 -7.51 -6.70
CA LEU A 44 -16.55 -6.12 -7.03
C LEU A 44 -16.16 -5.36 -5.76
N PHE A 45 -14.96 -4.79 -5.74
CA PHE A 45 -14.59 -3.75 -4.78
C PHE A 45 -15.13 -2.40 -5.27
N CYS A 46 -15.90 -1.72 -4.43
CA CYS A 46 -16.48 -0.41 -4.75
C CYS A 46 -16.01 0.63 -3.74
N LEU A 47 -15.41 1.72 -4.23
CA LEU A 47 -15.05 2.89 -3.45
C LEU A 47 -16.19 3.91 -3.50
N HIS A 48 -16.57 4.46 -2.36
CA HIS A 48 -17.61 5.47 -2.23
C HIS A 48 -17.02 6.88 -1.97
N GLU A 49 -17.78 7.93 -2.24
CA GLU A 49 -17.36 9.34 -2.04
C GLU A 49 -17.00 9.69 -0.58
N ASN A 50 -17.52 8.93 0.38
CA ASN A 50 -17.16 9.07 1.80
C ASN A 50 -15.88 8.30 2.19
N GLY A 51 -15.15 7.76 1.21
CA GLY A 51 -13.94 6.94 1.37
C GLY A 51 -14.19 5.57 1.97
N CYS A 52 -15.44 5.12 1.99
CA CYS A 52 -15.78 3.76 2.36
C CYS A 52 -15.52 2.80 1.18
N ILE A 53 -14.93 1.64 1.47
CA ILE A 53 -14.74 0.54 0.54
C ILE A 53 -15.77 -0.55 0.87
N THR A 54 -16.51 -1.00 -0.14
CA THR A 54 -17.41 -2.15 -0.02
C THR A 54 -16.96 -3.29 -0.93
N LEU A 55 -17.17 -4.52 -0.47
CA LEU A 55 -17.02 -5.73 -1.30
C LEU A 55 -18.40 -6.31 -1.57
N ARG A 56 -18.75 -6.43 -2.85
CA ARG A 56 -19.97 -7.07 -3.31
C ARG A 56 -19.65 -8.37 -4.05
N VAL A 57 -20.40 -9.43 -3.84
CA VAL A 57 -20.17 -10.75 -4.47
C VAL A 57 -21.45 -11.20 -5.16
N ARG A 58 -21.33 -11.80 -6.35
CA ARG A 58 -22.47 -12.30 -7.12
C ARG A 58 -23.32 -13.26 -6.28
N ARG A 59 -24.63 -13.08 -6.35
CA ARG A 59 -25.60 -13.99 -5.74
C ARG A 59 -25.67 -15.29 -6.54
N SER A 60 -25.54 -16.42 -5.86
CA SER A 60 -25.84 -17.73 -6.44
C SER A 60 -27.35 -17.99 -6.31
N TYR A 61 -28.02 -18.24 -7.43
CA TYR A 61 -29.44 -18.59 -7.44
C TYR A 61 -29.60 -20.10 -7.22
N ASN A 62 -29.97 -20.48 -5.99
CA ASN A 62 -30.45 -21.84 -5.68
C ASN A 62 -31.97 -21.85 -5.80
N SER A 63 -32.53 -22.75 -6.61
CA SER A 63 -33.98 -22.91 -6.80
C SER A 63 -34.76 -23.42 -5.58
N ILE A 64 -34.14 -23.48 -4.39
CA ILE A 64 -34.66 -24.22 -3.23
C ILE A 64 -35.19 -23.31 -2.10
N PHE A 65 -35.10 -21.98 -2.20
CA PHE A 65 -35.63 -21.06 -1.15
C PHE A 65 -36.90 -20.30 -1.55
N THR A 66 -37.82 -20.94 -2.27
CA THR A 66 -39.23 -20.53 -2.33
C THR A 66 -40.06 -21.38 -1.36
N THR A 67 -39.85 -21.20 -0.05
CA THR A 67 -40.81 -21.75 0.93
C THR A 67 -41.95 -20.76 1.17
N SER A 68 -43.08 -21.15 0.59
CA SER A 68 -44.48 -20.97 1.03
C SER A 68 -45.13 -19.59 1.00
N SER A 69 -46.25 -19.57 0.25
CA SER A 69 -47.37 -18.61 0.19
C SER A 69 -47.13 -17.31 -0.56
N GLU A 70 -47.17 -17.40 -1.88
CA GLU A 70 -48.14 -16.73 -2.75
C GLU A 70 -47.88 -17.28 -4.17
N GLU A 71 -48.77 -17.03 -5.12
CA GLU A 71 -48.78 -17.67 -6.45
C GLU A 71 -47.40 -17.72 -7.12
N PRO A 72 -47.10 -18.77 -7.93
CA PRO A 72 -45.86 -18.80 -8.68
C PRO A 72 -45.86 -17.64 -9.67
N ASP A 73 -45.16 -16.56 -9.32
CA ASP A 73 -44.81 -15.51 -10.26
C ASP A 73 -44.14 -16.15 -11.49
N PRO A 74 -44.45 -15.70 -12.71
CA PRO A 74 -43.87 -16.28 -13.91
C PRO A 74 -42.35 -16.06 -13.86
N ASP A 75 -41.60 -17.17 -13.84
CA ASP A 75 -40.14 -17.31 -13.84
C ASP A 75 -39.33 -16.11 -13.27
N PRO A 76 -38.70 -16.23 -12.09
CA PRO A 76 -37.90 -15.14 -11.55
C PRO A 76 -36.83 -14.74 -12.57
N VAL A 77 -36.97 -13.52 -13.12
CA VAL A 77 -36.07 -12.92 -14.10
C VAL A 77 -34.63 -13.11 -13.61
N GLN A 78 -33.88 -13.98 -14.27
CA GLN A 78 -32.51 -14.32 -13.90
C GLN A 78 -31.62 -13.11 -14.22
N GLU A 79 -31.52 -12.17 -13.29
CA GLU A 79 -30.66 -10.99 -13.40
C GLU A 79 -29.36 -11.21 -12.61
N LEU A 80 -28.23 -10.74 -13.16
CA LEU A 80 -26.95 -10.69 -12.45
C LEU A 80 -27.06 -9.74 -11.25
N THR A 81 -27.20 -10.30 -10.04
CA THR A 81 -27.30 -9.55 -8.79
C THR A 81 -26.04 -9.74 -7.94
N TYR A 82 -25.61 -8.67 -7.28
CA TYR A 82 -24.43 -8.64 -6.42
C TYR A 82 -24.82 -8.18 -5.01
N ASP A 83 -24.59 -9.05 -4.03
CA ASP A 83 -24.90 -8.80 -2.63
C ASP A 83 -23.73 -8.11 -1.92
N LEU A 84 -24.03 -7.11 -1.10
CA LEU A 84 -23.04 -6.48 -0.22
C LEU A 84 -22.58 -7.46 0.87
N ARG A 85 -21.28 -7.75 0.92
CA ARG A 85 -20.69 -8.75 1.83
C ARG A 85 -19.87 -8.14 2.95
N SER A 86 -19.16 -7.06 2.66
CA SER A 86 -18.32 -6.38 3.65
C SER A 86 -18.20 -4.90 3.32
N GLN A 87 -17.96 -4.10 4.35
CA GLN A 87 -17.82 -2.66 4.27
C GLN A 87 -16.78 -2.20 5.29
N CYS A 88 -15.85 -1.34 4.90
CA CYS A 88 -14.89 -0.72 5.82
C CYS A 88 -15.47 0.56 6.44
N ASP A 89 -14.79 1.10 7.45
CA ASP A 89 -15.19 2.37 8.04
C ASP A 89 -15.02 3.53 7.04
N ALA A 90 -15.98 4.45 7.06
CA ALA A 90 -15.92 5.65 6.24
C ALA A 90 -14.99 6.71 6.85
N ILE A 91 -14.35 7.52 6.01
CA ILE A 91 -13.57 8.66 6.49
C ILE A 91 -14.44 9.90 6.64
N ARG A 92 -14.06 10.77 7.58
CA ARG A 92 -14.67 12.09 7.69
C ARG A 92 -14.22 12.98 6.55
N VAL A 93 -15.07 13.11 5.53
CA VAL A 93 -14.82 14.02 4.40
C VAL A 93 -14.95 15.48 4.84
N THR A 94 -13.96 16.30 4.48
CA THR A 94 -13.96 17.75 4.72
C THR A 94 -13.60 18.46 3.40
N LYS A 95 -13.59 19.81 3.39
CA LYS A 95 -13.16 20.56 2.19
C LYS A 95 -11.73 20.23 1.73
N THR A 96 -10.88 19.77 2.65
CA THR A 96 -9.46 19.48 2.40
C THR A 96 -9.15 17.98 2.35
N VAL A 97 -10.07 17.14 2.83
CA VAL A 97 -9.90 15.68 2.93
C VAL A 97 -11.00 14.98 2.16
N ARG A 98 -10.66 14.38 1.01
CA ARG A 98 -11.55 13.56 0.19
C ARG A 98 -10.81 12.31 -0.31
N PRO A 99 -11.52 11.18 -0.52
CA PRO A 99 -10.92 10.02 -1.17
C PRO A 99 -10.53 10.37 -2.61
N PHE A 100 -9.40 9.84 -3.06
CA PHE A 100 -8.88 10.06 -4.41
C PHE A 100 -9.06 8.81 -5.27
N SER A 101 -8.47 7.69 -4.85
CA SER A 101 -8.52 6.43 -5.59
C SER A 101 -8.25 5.25 -4.64
N MET A 102 -8.74 4.09 -5.03
CA MET A 102 -8.42 2.80 -4.42
C MET A 102 -7.63 1.93 -5.40
N VAL A 103 -6.76 1.09 -4.87
CA VAL A 103 -6.06 0.03 -5.61
C VAL A 103 -6.18 -1.27 -4.83
N CYS A 104 -6.50 -2.37 -5.50
CA CYS A 104 -6.57 -3.71 -4.89
C CYS A 104 -5.35 -4.54 -5.28
N CYS A 105 -4.92 -5.46 -4.42
CA CYS A 105 -3.85 -6.40 -4.74
C CYS A 105 -4.32 -7.34 -5.89
N PRO A 106 -3.66 -7.33 -7.06
CA PRO A 106 -4.11 -8.09 -8.22
C PRO A 106 -3.92 -9.60 -8.06
N VAL A 107 -3.00 -10.02 -7.19
CA VAL A 107 -2.66 -11.45 -7.01
C VAL A 107 -3.53 -12.11 -5.94
N ASN A 108 -3.75 -11.44 -4.81
CA ASN A 108 -4.44 -12.03 -3.66
C ASN A 108 -5.90 -11.56 -3.54
N GLU A 109 -6.23 -10.38 -4.04
CA GLU A 109 -7.58 -9.79 -3.98
C GLU A 109 -8.17 -9.69 -2.56
N ASN A 110 -7.31 -9.71 -1.54
CA ASN A 110 -7.68 -9.60 -0.13
C ASN A 110 -7.21 -8.29 0.52
N ALA A 111 -6.51 -7.41 -0.21
CA ALA A 111 -6.03 -6.15 0.32
C ALA A 111 -6.34 -4.99 -0.65
N ALA A 112 -6.72 -3.85 -0.09
CA ALA A 112 -7.03 -2.62 -0.82
C ALA A 112 -6.37 -1.40 -0.15
N ALA A 113 -5.66 -0.60 -0.94
CA ALA A 113 -5.08 0.67 -0.51
C ALA A 113 -5.96 1.84 -0.97
N LEU A 114 -6.34 2.72 -0.04
CA LEU A 114 -7.11 3.94 -0.28
C LEU A 114 -6.21 5.16 -0.13
N ILE A 115 -6.14 5.97 -1.18
CA ILE A 115 -5.40 7.23 -1.22
C ILE A 115 -6.35 8.39 -0.95
N VAL A 116 -5.98 9.29 -0.04
CA VAL A 116 -6.75 10.46 0.36
C VAL A 116 -6.02 11.74 -0.03
N SER A 117 -6.77 12.81 -0.32
CA SER A 117 -6.22 14.09 -0.79
C SER A 117 -5.30 14.81 0.18
N ASP A 118 -5.29 14.44 1.45
CA ASP A 118 -4.38 14.99 2.47
C ASP A 118 -3.04 14.26 2.54
N GLY A 119 -2.78 13.34 1.60
CA GLY A 119 -1.55 12.57 1.51
C GLY A 119 -1.57 11.28 2.33
N ARG A 120 -2.70 10.94 2.97
CA ARG A 120 -2.83 9.66 3.69
C ARG A 120 -3.08 8.49 2.73
N VAL A 121 -2.44 7.36 3.01
CA VAL A 121 -2.71 6.07 2.37
C VAL A 121 -3.13 5.08 3.45
N MET A 122 -4.36 4.57 3.36
CA MET A 122 -4.90 3.55 4.26
C MET A 122 -4.87 2.20 3.58
N ILE A 123 -4.33 1.18 4.23
CA ILE A 123 -4.28 -0.20 3.73
C ILE A 123 -5.29 -1.02 4.53
N TRP A 124 -6.27 -1.56 3.81
CA TRP A 124 -7.33 -2.40 4.33
C TRP A 124 -7.10 -3.84 3.89
N GLU A 125 -7.13 -4.78 4.83
CA GLU A 125 -7.05 -6.21 4.58
C GLU A 125 -8.42 -6.86 4.88
N LEU A 126 -8.89 -7.71 3.98
CA LEU A 126 -10.09 -8.51 4.11
C LEU A 126 -9.74 -9.80 4.84
N LYS A 127 -10.48 -10.11 5.91
CA LYS A 127 -10.37 -11.38 6.65
C LYS A 127 -11.69 -12.12 6.74
N SER A 128 -11.60 -13.44 6.82
CA SER A 128 -12.71 -14.36 6.87
C SER A 128 -12.96 -14.74 8.33
N ALA A 129 -14.23 -14.71 8.73
CA ALA A 129 -14.69 -15.06 10.05
C ALA A 129 -15.74 -16.15 9.92
N VAL A 130 -15.48 -17.27 10.59
CA VAL A 130 -16.42 -18.38 10.67
C VAL A 130 -17.65 -17.98 11.47
N CYS A 131 -18.84 -18.21 10.90
CA CYS A 131 -20.08 -18.05 11.63
C CYS A 131 -20.35 -19.24 12.56
N ASN A 132 -20.45 -18.98 13.87
CA ASN A 132 -21.02 -19.95 14.80
C ASN A 132 -22.54 -20.02 14.57
N ARG A 133 -23.09 -21.24 14.47
CA ARG A 133 -24.51 -21.54 14.20
C ARG A 133 -25.53 -20.82 15.10
N ASN A 134 -25.10 -20.22 16.22
CA ASN A 134 -25.95 -19.50 17.17
C ASN A 134 -26.17 -18.01 16.85
N SER A 135 -25.55 -17.45 15.80
CA SER A 135 -25.75 -16.04 15.39
C SER A 135 -26.65 -15.90 14.15
N ARG A 136 -27.80 -16.59 14.14
CA ARG A 136 -28.85 -16.33 13.15
C ARG A 136 -29.63 -15.08 13.55
N ASN A 137 -29.10 -13.90 13.23
CA ASN A 137 -29.95 -12.74 13.03
C ASN A 137 -30.61 -12.87 11.65
N SER A 138 -31.77 -13.50 11.64
CA SER A 138 -32.73 -13.50 10.55
C SER A 138 -33.15 -12.06 10.21
N SER A 139 -32.67 -11.53 9.07
CA SER A 139 -33.36 -10.45 8.32
C SER A 139 -32.72 -10.07 6.97
N SER A 140 -31.49 -10.47 6.64
CA SER A 140 -30.93 -10.16 5.31
C SER A 140 -31.22 -11.30 4.33
N GLY A 141 -32.02 -11.05 3.28
CA GLY A 141 -32.27 -11.98 2.16
C GLY A 141 -31.05 -12.23 1.25
N VAL A 142 -29.87 -12.37 1.85
CA VAL A 142 -28.55 -12.49 1.21
C VAL A 142 -28.14 -13.96 1.22
N SER A 143 -27.65 -14.49 0.09
CA SER A 143 -27.26 -15.91 0.00
C SER A 143 -26.04 -16.23 0.89
N PRO A 144 -25.94 -17.38 1.56
CA PRO A 144 -24.79 -17.70 2.41
C PRO A 144 -23.49 -17.86 1.58
N LEU A 145 -22.35 -17.46 2.17
CA LEU A 145 -21.02 -17.76 1.63
C LEU A 145 -20.40 -18.90 2.41
N TYR A 146 -19.74 -19.82 1.73
CA TYR A 146 -19.09 -20.97 2.36
C TYR A 146 -17.58 -20.92 2.19
N SER A 147 -16.84 -21.49 3.14
CA SER A 147 -15.41 -21.72 3.02
C SER A 147 -15.11 -22.67 1.86
N PRO A 148 -13.98 -22.52 1.15
CA PRO A 148 -13.60 -23.46 0.10
C PRO A 148 -13.37 -24.88 0.65
N VAL A 149 -13.78 -25.89 -0.12
CA VAL A 149 -13.67 -27.32 0.24
C VAL A 149 -12.29 -27.89 -0.15
N SER A 150 -11.59 -27.22 -1.06
CA SER A 150 -10.30 -27.62 -1.59
C SER A 150 -9.38 -26.40 -1.73
N PHE A 151 -8.08 -26.64 -1.60
CA PHE A 151 -7.06 -25.66 -1.96
C PHE A 151 -6.37 -26.14 -3.22
N CYS A 152 -6.45 -25.35 -4.31
CA CYS A 152 -5.86 -25.71 -5.62
C CYS A 152 -6.46 -27.00 -6.24
N GLY A 153 -7.75 -27.26 -6.02
CA GLY A 153 -8.38 -28.53 -6.44
C GLY A 153 -8.00 -29.76 -5.60
N ILE A 154 -7.10 -29.61 -4.61
CA ILE A 154 -6.72 -30.67 -3.68
C ILE A 154 -7.56 -30.52 -2.40
N PRO A 155 -8.32 -31.56 -1.98
CA PRO A 155 -9.02 -31.55 -0.70
C PRO A 155 -8.03 -31.35 0.44
N VAL A 156 -8.31 -30.42 1.35
CA VAL A 156 -7.46 -30.22 2.54
C VAL A 156 -7.56 -31.48 3.40
N GLY A 157 -6.41 -32.09 3.72
CA GLY A 157 -6.37 -33.32 4.51
C GLY A 157 -6.96 -33.10 5.91
N VAL A 158 -7.58 -34.14 6.49
CA VAL A 158 -8.20 -34.07 7.83
C VAL A 158 -7.19 -33.70 8.94
N LEU A 159 -5.90 -34.02 8.74
CA LEU A 159 -4.79 -33.73 9.66
C LEU A 159 -3.96 -32.50 9.24
N GLN A 160 -4.25 -31.89 8.08
CA GLN A 160 -3.48 -30.76 7.56
C GLN A 160 -3.85 -29.46 8.30
N ASN A 161 -2.86 -28.61 8.57
CA ASN A 161 -3.13 -27.31 9.18
C ASN A 161 -4.08 -26.47 8.31
N LYS A 162 -5.02 -25.76 8.95
CA LYS A 162 -5.95 -24.86 8.26
C LYS A 162 -5.16 -23.75 7.55
N LEU A 163 -5.42 -23.56 6.27
CA LEU A 163 -4.81 -22.50 5.48
C LEU A 163 -5.30 -21.12 5.95
N PRO A 164 -4.42 -20.12 6.09
CA PRO A 164 -4.81 -18.75 6.43
C PRO A 164 -5.51 -18.07 5.25
N ASP A 165 -6.14 -16.93 5.53
CA ASP A 165 -6.83 -16.07 4.56
C ASP A 165 -5.83 -15.35 3.64
N LEU A 166 -5.16 -16.11 2.78
CA LEU A 166 -4.09 -15.62 1.90
C LEU A 166 -4.63 -14.85 0.68
N SER A 167 -5.88 -15.11 0.29
CA SER A 167 -6.51 -14.59 -0.91
C SER A 167 -8.01 -14.82 -0.93
N LEU A 168 -8.73 -14.14 -1.80
CA LEU A 168 -10.20 -14.19 -1.85
C LEU A 168 -10.73 -15.61 -2.15
N ASP A 169 -10.06 -16.36 -3.02
CA ASP A 169 -10.35 -17.77 -3.34
C ASP A 169 -10.16 -18.74 -2.16
N ASN A 170 -9.31 -18.38 -1.19
CA ASN A 170 -9.09 -19.12 0.05
C ASN A 170 -10.14 -18.80 1.12
N MET A 171 -10.78 -17.64 1.05
CA MET A 171 -11.74 -17.17 2.03
C MET A 171 -13.16 -17.64 1.72
N ILE A 172 -13.50 -17.71 0.44
CA ILE A 172 -14.84 -18.06 -0.05
C ILE A 172 -14.70 -19.28 -0.98
N GLY A 173 -15.73 -20.11 -1.14
CA GLY A 173 -15.83 -21.19 -2.12
C GLY A 173 -16.44 -20.74 -3.46
N GLN A 174 -16.28 -21.55 -4.51
CA GLN A 174 -16.82 -21.26 -5.84
C GLN A 174 -18.32 -20.94 -5.77
N SER A 175 -18.76 -19.91 -6.50
CA SER A 175 -20.19 -19.69 -6.71
C SER A 175 -20.69 -20.79 -7.65
N ALA A 176 -21.54 -21.68 -7.16
CA ALA A 176 -22.12 -22.74 -7.98
C ALA A 176 -22.94 -22.11 -9.13
N ILE A 177 -22.78 -22.68 -10.32
CA ILE A 177 -23.64 -22.44 -11.48
C ILE A 177 -25.07 -22.81 -11.09
N ALA A 178 -26.05 -22.02 -11.52
CA ALA A 178 -27.47 -22.25 -11.20
C ALA A 178 -27.89 -23.70 -11.55
N GLY A 179 -28.36 -24.45 -10.55
CA GLY A 179 -28.86 -25.82 -10.72
C GLY A 179 -27.95 -26.96 -10.24
N GLU A 180 -26.73 -26.70 -9.77
CA GLU A 180 -25.95 -27.73 -9.06
C GLU A 180 -26.32 -27.78 -7.57
N GLU A 181 -26.74 -28.95 -7.09
CA GLU A 181 -26.87 -29.18 -5.66
C GLU A 181 -25.49 -29.04 -5.01
N HIS A 182 -25.29 -28.06 -4.13
CA HIS A 182 -24.13 -28.06 -3.25
C HIS A 182 -24.05 -29.42 -2.54
N PRO A 183 -22.86 -30.04 -2.44
CA PRO A 183 -22.72 -31.34 -1.79
C PRO A 183 -23.32 -31.25 -0.39
N LYS A 184 -24.41 -32.00 -0.18
CA LYS A 184 -25.10 -32.13 1.11
C LYS A 184 -24.23 -32.97 2.05
N GLY A 185 -23.12 -32.39 2.51
CA GLY A 185 -22.19 -32.97 3.46
C GLY A 185 -21.90 -32.00 4.61
N SER A 186 -21.59 -32.54 5.78
CA SER A 186 -21.33 -31.85 7.06
C SER A 186 -20.08 -30.94 7.10
N ILE A 187 -19.48 -30.57 5.95
CA ILE A 187 -18.13 -29.98 5.84
C ILE A 187 -18.15 -28.48 5.47
N LEU A 188 -19.24 -27.95 4.92
CA LEU A 188 -19.29 -26.54 4.50
C LEU A 188 -19.52 -25.59 5.70
N GLN A 189 -18.52 -24.76 6.00
CA GLN A 189 -18.57 -23.76 7.05
C GLN A 189 -18.98 -22.41 6.46
N GLU A 190 -20.01 -21.77 7.02
CA GLU A 190 -20.43 -20.44 6.58
C GLU A 190 -19.42 -19.37 7.03
N VAL A 191 -19.09 -18.45 6.13
CA VAL A 191 -18.04 -17.44 6.29
C VAL A 191 -18.61 -16.04 6.12
N GLN A 192 -18.21 -15.13 7.01
CA GLN A 192 -18.41 -13.69 6.89
C GLN A 192 -17.08 -12.98 6.61
N LEU A 193 -17.14 -11.89 5.84
CA LEU A 193 -15.96 -11.12 5.46
C LEU A 193 -15.92 -9.80 6.21
N LYS A 194 -14.74 -9.40 6.70
CA LYS A 194 -14.53 -8.15 7.42
C LYS A 194 -13.28 -7.43 6.91
N PHE A 195 -13.37 -6.12 6.77
CA PHE A 195 -12.21 -5.27 6.54
C PHE A 195 -11.52 -4.93 7.86
N LEU A 196 -10.19 -4.94 7.84
CA LEU A 196 -9.32 -4.52 8.94
C LEU A 196 -8.33 -3.49 8.40
N LEU A 197 -8.19 -2.36 9.09
CA LEU A 197 -7.14 -1.38 8.77
C LEU A 197 -5.80 -1.94 9.27
N THR A 198 -4.92 -2.31 8.35
CA THR A 198 -3.61 -2.91 8.66
C THR A 198 -2.45 -1.94 8.47
N GLY A 199 -2.64 -0.87 7.70
CA GLY A 199 -1.62 0.16 7.50
C GLY A 199 -2.20 1.55 7.36
N LEU A 200 -1.50 2.54 7.90
CA LEU A 200 -1.78 3.96 7.71
C LEU A 200 -0.46 4.70 7.48
N LEU A 201 -0.30 5.23 6.27
CA LEU A 201 0.81 6.11 5.93
C LEU A 201 0.29 7.54 5.89
N SER A 202 0.91 8.44 6.64
CA SER A 202 0.54 9.86 6.66
C SER A 202 1.61 10.70 5.96
N GLY A 203 1.30 11.17 4.76
CA GLY A 203 2.10 12.16 4.04
C GLY A 203 1.94 13.57 4.58
N LEU A 204 2.75 14.50 4.05
CA LEU A 204 2.58 15.92 4.30
C LEU A 204 1.41 16.45 3.46
N PRO A 205 0.45 17.20 4.05
CA PRO A 205 -0.65 17.81 3.31
C PRO A 205 -0.14 18.95 2.41
N SER A 206 -1.01 19.56 1.61
CA SER A 206 -0.60 20.69 0.75
C SER A 206 0.02 21.83 1.57
N PRO A 207 1.16 22.42 1.13
CA PRO A 207 1.80 23.56 1.79
C PRO A 207 0.84 24.76 1.91
N GLN A 208 1.04 25.70 2.85
CA GLN A 208 2.29 26.10 3.50
C GLN A 208 2.67 25.28 4.74
N PHE A 209 3.98 25.17 4.99
CA PHE A 209 4.53 24.50 6.17
C PHE A 209 5.31 25.49 7.03
N ALA A 210 5.12 25.41 8.34
CA ALA A 210 6.02 26.00 9.32
C ALA A 210 6.82 24.87 9.98
N ILE A 211 8.15 24.90 9.90
CA ILE A 211 8.97 23.82 10.47
C ILE A 211 9.76 24.30 11.68
N ARG A 212 9.91 23.41 12.66
CA ARG A 212 10.79 23.66 13.78
C ARG A 212 11.43 22.42 14.38
N MET A 213 12.75 22.37 14.36
CA MET A 213 13.54 21.33 15.01
C MET A 213 13.49 21.45 16.54
N CYS A 214 13.44 20.31 17.22
CA CYS A 214 13.53 20.25 18.67
C CYS A 214 14.84 20.88 19.19
N PRO A 215 14.91 21.26 20.48
CA PRO A 215 16.14 21.79 21.05
C PRO A 215 17.32 20.83 20.85
N PRO A 216 18.52 21.33 20.50
CA PRO A 216 19.62 20.50 20.02
C PRO A 216 20.18 19.55 21.08
N LEU A 217 20.87 18.51 20.60
CA LEU A 217 21.61 17.57 21.44
C LEU A 217 22.72 18.28 22.24
N THR A 218 22.80 17.96 23.53
CA THR A 218 23.80 18.42 24.48
C THR A 218 24.24 17.26 25.36
N THR A 219 25.38 17.39 26.05
CA THR A 219 25.84 16.39 27.01
C THR A 219 24.87 16.15 28.17
N LYS A 220 23.97 17.11 28.46
CA LYS A 220 22.99 17.00 29.54
C LYS A 220 21.72 16.24 29.15
N ASN A 221 21.31 16.30 27.88
CA ASN A 221 20.06 15.69 27.41
C ASN A 221 20.26 14.44 26.54
N ILE A 222 21.51 13.98 26.34
CA ILE A 222 21.84 12.83 25.47
C ILE A 222 21.01 11.57 25.72
N LYS A 223 20.62 11.30 26.97
CA LYS A 223 19.82 10.11 27.32
C LYS A 223 18.35 10.20 26.91
N MET A 224 17.82 11.40 26.70
CA MET A 224 16.39 11.66 26.41
C MET A 224 16.19 12.31 25.05
N TYR A 225 17.25 12.69 24.35
CA TYR A 225 17.18 13.41 23.09
C TYR A 225 16.68 12.51 21.98
N GLN A 226 15.73 13.03 21.20
CA GLN A 226 15.26 12.44 19.95
C GLN A 226 15.24 13.55 18.90
N PRO A 227 15.68 13.29 17.65
CA PRO A 227 15.69 14.28 16.57
C PRO A 227 14.27 14.49 16.00
N LEU A 228 13.43 15.17 16.77
CA LEU A 228 12.04 15.43 16.43
C LEU A 228 11.89 16.76 15.68
N LEU A 229 11.21 16.71 14.54
CA LEU A 229 10.83 17.88 13.75
C LEU A 229 9.33 18.10 13.87
N ALA A 230 8.92 19.27 14.37
CA ALA A 230 7.52 19.69 14.34
C ALA A 230 7.22 20.44 13.02
N VAL A 231 6.13 20.07 12.36
CA VAL A 231 5.69 20.60 11.07
C VAL A 231 4.24 21.04 11.20
N GLY A 232 4.02 22.35 11.16
CA GLY A 232 2.70 22.96 11.13
C GLY A 232 2.13 22.91 9.73
N THR A 233 0.86 22.55 9.60
CA THR A 233 0.18 22.36 8.33
C THR A 233 -0.88 23.42 8.07
N SER A 234 -1.31 23.52 6.81
CA SER A 234 -2.37 24.42 6.36
C SER A 234 -3.76 24.11 6.95
N ASN A 235 -3.99 22.87 7.40
CA ASN A 235 -5.24 22.44 8.03
C ASN A 235 -5.28 22.61 9.56
N GLY A 236 -4.23 23.20 10.18
CA GLY A 236 -4.18 23.45 11.62
C GLY A 236 -3.65 22.30 12.47
N SER A 237 -3.21 21.21 11.85
CA SER A 237 -2.49 20.14 12.53
C SER A 237 -1.00 20.48 12.72
N VAL A 238 -0.38 19.82 13.70
CA VAL A 238 1.07 19.73 13.83
C VAL A 238 1.48 18.28 13.73
N LEU A 239 2.30 17.97 12.72
CA LEU A 239 2.89 16.67 12.47
C LEU A 239 4.29 16.65 13.07
N VAL A 240 4.60 15.64 13.86
CA VAL A 240 5.90 15.49 14.53
C VAL A 240 6.61 14.32 13.90
N TYR A 241 7.69 14.54 13.17
CA TYR A 241 8.47 13.52 12.50
C TYR A 241 9.74 13.19 13.27
N HIS A 242 10.12 11.92 13.27
CA HIS A 242 11.42 11.47 13.77
C HIS A 242 12.42 11.41 12.61
N LEU A 243 13.37 12.35 12.55
CA LEU A 243 14.18 12.54 11.35
C LEU A 243 15.17 11.41 11.05
N THR A 244 15.57 10.61 12.05
CA THR A 244 16.45 9.45 11.79
C THR A 244 15.70 8.33 11.08
N SER A 245 14.45 8.08 11.45
CA SER A 245 13.64 7.00 10.85
C SER A 245 12.81 7.48 9.67
N GLY A 246 12.60 8.78 9.53
CA GLY A 246 11.71 9.37 8.53
C GLY A 246 10.21 9.15 8.82
N LEU A 247 9.86 8.52 9.95
CA LEU A 247 8.50 8.17 10.29
C LEU A 247 7.79 9.28 11.07
N LEU A 248 6.47 9.36 10.90
CA LEU A 248 5.60 10.22 11.69
C LEU A 248 5.53 9.66 13.13
N HIS A 249 5.92 10.47 14.10
CA HIS A 249 5.86 10.15 15.52
C HIS A 249 4.49 10.47 16.13
N LYS A 250 3.93 11.65 15.85
CA LYS A 250 2.58 12.06 16.30
C LYS A 250 1.92 13.03 15.31
N GLU A 251 0.61 12.91 15.15
CA GLU A 251 -0.25 13.89 14.50
C GLU A 251 -1.19 14.51 15.54
N LEU A 252 -1.18 15.85 15.64
CA LEU A 252 -1.96 16.60 16.62
C LEU A 252 -2.81 17.66 15.93
N SER A 253 -4.14 17.53 15.99
CA SER A 253 -5.08 18.53 15.47
C SER A 253 -5.32 19.62 16.52
N ILE A 254 -4.51 20.69 16.46
CA ILE A 254 -4.42 21.69 17.54
C ILE A 254 -5.19 22.97 17.20
N HIS A 255 -5.15 23.41 15.93
CA HIS A 255 -5.66 24.70 15.50
C HIS A 255 -6.85 24.55 14.53
N SER A 256 -7.66 25.60 14.44
CA SER A 256 -8.75 25.69 13.45
C SER A 256 -8.29 26.26 12.10
N CYS A 257 -7.13 26.91 12.07
CA CYS A 257 -6.56 27.62 10.92
C CYS A 257 -5.10 27.18 10.70
N GLU A 258 -4.50 27.62 9.59
CA GLU A 258 -3.09 27.36 9.25
C GLU A 258 -2.13 27.70 10.40
N VAL A 259 -1.21 26.77 10.69
CA VAL A 259 -0.16 26.98 11.69
C VAL A 259 0.91 27.92 11.13
N LYS A 260 1.04 29.11 11.70
CA LYS A 260 1.96 30.17 11.23
C LYS A 260 3.36 30.07 11.83
N GLY A 261 3.52 29.43 12.98
CA GLY A 261 4.83 29.22 13.57
C GLY A 261 4.83 28.32 14.79
N ILE A 262 6.01 27.75 15.07
CA ILE A 262 6.25 26.78 16.13
C ILE A 262 7.56 27.13 16.87
N GLU A 263 7.53 27.11 18.20
CA GLU A 263 8.69 27.33 19.07
C GLU A 263 8.70 26.31 20.22
N TRP A 264 9.79 25.55 20.35
CA TRP A 264 9.93 24.57 21.42
C TRP A 264 10.25 25.21 22.78
N THR A 265 9.51 24.80 23.81
CA THR A 265 9.68 25.21 25.20
C THR A 265 10.52 24.20 25.99
N SER A 266 10.47 22.92 25.61
CA SER A 266 11.32 21.85 26.15
C SER A 266 11.67 20.82 25.06
N LEU A 267 12.24 19.67 25.42
CA LEU A 267 12.43 18.55 24.48
C LEU A 267 11.13 17.84 24.12
N THR A 268 10.11 18.00 24.96
CA THR A 268 8.82 17.30 24.86
C THR A 268 7.64 18.25 24.72
N GLY A 269 7.85 19.57 24.77
CA GLY A 269 6.79 20.56 24.72
C GLY A 269 7.12 21.68 23.74
N PHE A 270 6.10 22.16 23.04
CA PHE A 270 6.21 23.26 22.10
C PHE A 270 4.99 24.16 22.13
N LEU A 271 5.18 25.40 21.69
CA LEU A 271 4.15 26.38 21.42
C LEU A 271 3.92 26.47 19.92
N SER A 272 2.66 26.47 19.51
CA SER A 272 2.26 26.73 18.13
C SER A 272 1.18 27.81 18.09
N PHE A 273 1.19 28.63 17.03
CA PHE A 273 0.18 29.66 16.86
C PHE A 273 -0.44 29.66 15.46
N SER A 274 -1.71 30.06 15.41
CA SER A 274 -2.48 30.27 14.19
C SER A 274 -3.23 31.60 14.30
N THR A 275 -3.50 32.20 13.14
CA THR A 275 -4.33 33.40 13.02
C THR A 275 -5.42 33.13 11.99
N SER A 276 -6.66 33.45 12.36
CA SER A 276 -7.82 33.32 11.45
C SER A 276 -7.82 34.42 10.39
N THR A 277 -8.69 34.27 9.39
CA THR A 277 -8.89 35.30 8.37
C THR A 277 -9.42 36.60 9.00
N PRO A 278 -8.90 37.79 8.62
CA PRO A 278 -9.36 39.05 9.19
C PRO A 278 -10.84 39.29 8.93
N ASN A 279 -11.53 39.81 9.95
CA ASN A 279 -12.89 40.32 9.79
C ASN A 279 -12.89 41.66 9.02
N ASN A 280 -14.08 42.24 8.77
CA ASN A 280 -14.20 43.51 8.05
C ASN A 280 -13.46 44.70 8.72
N MET A 281 -13.14 44.58 10.01
CA MET A 281 -12.40 45.58 10.78
C MET A 281 -10.89 45.28 10.83
N GLY A 282 -10.42 44.25 10.12
CA GLY A 282 -9.01 43.82 10.14
C GLY A 282 -8.59 43.06 11.39
N LEU A 283 -9.51 42.77 12.31
CA LEU A 283 -9.24 42.02 13.53
C LEU A 283 -9.34 40.51 13.28
N VAL A 284 -8.56 39.73 14.00
CA VAL A 284 -8.49 38.27 13.87
C VAL A 284 -8.71 37.59 15.21
N ARG A 285 -9.10 36.32 15.14
CA ARG A 285 -8.92 35.36 16.23
C ARG A 285 -7.50 34.78 16.17
N ASN A 286 -6.75 35.00 17.24
CA ASN A 286 -5.42 34.46 17.49
C ASN A 286 -5.52 33.23 18.39
N GLU A 287 -4.97 32.10 17.95
CA GLU A 287 -4.85 30.88 18.77
C GLU A 287 -3.38 30.65 19.08
N LEU A 288 -3.02 30.58 20.37
CA LEU A 288 -1.68 30.20 20.83
C LEU A 288 -1.82 29.03 21.80
N GLN A 289 -1.25 27.88 21.43
CA GLN A 289 -1.44 26.61 22.13
C GLN A 289 -0.09 26.08 22.63
N LEU A 290 -0.04 25.69 23.90
CA LEU A 290 1.06 24.95 24.51
C LEU A 290 0.72 23.47 24.50
N VAL A 291 1.59 22.66 23.90
CA VAL A 291 1.37 21.24 23.69
C VAL A 291 2.44 20.43 24.42
N ASP A 292 2.01 19.41 25.15
CA ASP A 292 2.89 18.40 25.73
C ASP A 292 2.86 17.12 24.88
N LEU A 293 3.99 16.76 24.28
CA LEU A 293 4.08 15.65 23.32
C LEU A 293 3.75 14.29 23.91
N PRO A 294 4.26 13.86 25.08
CA PRO A 294 3.99 12.53 25.60
C PRO A 294 2.50 12.30 25.83
N THR A 295 1.81 13.28 26.44
CA THR A 295 0.37 13.19 26.73
C THR A 295 -0.52 13.57 25.54
N GLY A 296 -0.02 14.36 24.59
CA GLY A 296 -0.82 14.94 23.51
C GLY A 296 -1.77 16.06 23.97
N ARG A 297 -1.66 16.51 25.22
CA ARG A 297 -2.54 17.54 25.78
C ARG A 297 -2.14 18.91 25.24
N SER A 298 -3.13 19.66 24.73
CA SER A 298 -2.99 21.07 24.36
C SER A 298 -3.69 21.99 25.38
N ILE A 299 -3.08 23.13 25.67
CA ILE A 299 -3.60 24.17 26.56
C ILE A 299 -3.54 25.51 25.85
N ALA A 300 -4.63 26.27 25.86
CA ALA A 300 -4.67 27.62 25.34
C ALA A 300 -3.78 28.55 26.21
N PHE A 301 -2.61 28.92 25.70
CA PHE A 301 -1.58 29.61 26.46
C PHE A 301 -2.02 31.02 26.92
N ARG A 302 -2.82 31.72 26.10
CA ARG A 302 -3.38 33.05 26.42
C ARG A 302 -4.79 32.97 27.05
N GLY A 303 -5.27 31.77 27.41
CA GLY A 303 -6.62 31.56 27.95
C GLY A 303 -7.70 32.01 26.96
N GLU A 304 -8.64 32.84 27.41
CA GLU A 304 -9.71 33.41 26.58
C GLU A 304 -9.27 34.64 25.76
N ARG A 305 -8.03 35.13 25.94
CA ARG A 305 -7.51 36.28 25.18
C ARG A 305 -7.15 35.83 23.77
N GLY A 306 -7.49 36.66 22.78
CA GLY A 306 -7.15 36.40 21.38
C GLY A 306 -8.31 36.57 20.39
N ASN A 307 -9.54 36.83 20.85
CA ASN A 307 -10.66 37.16 19.96
C ASN A 307 -10.65 38.65 19.61
N ASP A 308 -10.91 38.97 18.33
CA ASP A 308 -10.97 40.34 17.81
C ASP A 308 -9.74 41.20 18.17
N GLU A 309 -8.54 40.64 17.97
CA GLU A 309 -7.26 41.33 18.20
C GLU A 309 -6.46 41.53 16.90
N SER A 310 -5.41 42.35 16.96
CA SER A 310 -4.38 42.40 15.91
C SER A 310 -3.75 41.01 15.71
N PRO A 311 -3.40 40.61 14.47
CA PRO A 311 -2.75 39.32 14.23
C PRO A 311 -1.40 39.20 14.93
N ILE A 312 -1.11 38.00 15.44
CA ILE A 312 0.23 37.62 15.91
C ILE A 312 1.15 37.47 14.68
N GLU A 313 2.25 38.20 14.68
CA GLU A 313 3.28 38.14 13.63
C GLU A 313 4.37 37.14 13.98
N MET A 314 4.84 37.14 15.24
CA MET A 314 5.89 36.24 15.67
C MET A 314 5.84 35.95 17.17
N ILE A 315 6.36 34.78 17.53
CA ILE A 315 6.58 34.37 18.92
C ILE A 315 8.05 34.00 19.12
N LYS A 316 8.63 34.35 20.26
CA LYS A 316 10.03 34.04 20.61
C LYS A 316 10.16 33.62 22.06
N VAL A 317 10.55 32.37 22.27
CA VAL A 317 10.85 31.83 23.60
C VAL A 317 12.26 32.23 24.02
N SER A 318 12.44 32.62 25.29
CA SER A 318 13.73 33.01 25.84
C SER A 318 14.77 31.88 25.82
N HIS A 319 16.05 32.23 25.94
CA HIS A 319 17.13 31.26 25.82
C HIS A 319 17.08 30.22 26.96
N LEU A 320 16.71 30.66 28.17
CA LEU A 320 16.46 29.80 29.33
C LEU A 320 15.05 29.21 29.39
N LYS A 321 14.21 29.45 28.38
CA LYS A 321 12.84 28.94 28.28
C LYS A 321 11.91 29.39 29.41
N GLN A 322 12.20 30.56 29.99
CA GLN A 322 11.43 31.15 31.09
C GLN A 322 10.37 32.12 30.59
N TYR A 323 10.71 32.89 29.55
CA TYR A 323 9.84 33.94 29.04
C TYR A 323 9.42 33.67 27.59
N LEU A 324 8.27 34.22 27.22
CA LEU A 324 7.77 34.26 25.86
C LEU A 324 7.44 35.70 25.48
N ALA A 325 8.00 36.15 24.36
CA ALA A 325 7.61 37.40 23.71
C ALA A 325 6.59 37.08 22.60
N VAL A 326 5.43 37.74 22.64
CA VAL A 326 4.38 37.66 21.62
C VAL A 326 4.26 39.02 20.95
N VAL A 327 4.61 39.07 19.66
CA VAL A 327 4.60 40.28 18.85
C VAL A 327 3.37 40.28 17.95
N PHE A 328 2.69 41.42 17.90
CA PHE A 328 1.54 41.65 17.03
C PHE A 328 1.86 42.70 15.99
N LYS A 329 1.05 42.73 14.93
CA LYS A 329 1.18 43.72 13.85
C LYS A 329 0.94 45.17 14.32
N ASP A 330 -0.20 45.41 14.97
CA ASP A 330 -0.67 46.75 15.35
C ASP A 330 -0.86 46.92 16.88
N LYS A 331 -0.59 45.87 17.67
CA LYS A 331 -0.70 45.86 19.13
C LYS A 331 0.71 45.81 19.78
N PRO A 332 0.94 46.48 20.93
CA PRO A 332 2.22 46.41 21.63
C PRO A 332 2.58 44.97 22.04
N LEU A 333 3.89 44.71 22.13
CA LEU A 333 4.47 43.44 22.57
C LEU A 333 3.91 42.99 23.93
N GLU A 334 3.54 41.72 24.03
CA GLU A 334 3.24 41.06 25.31
C GLU A 334 4.39 40.16 25.75
N LEU A 335 4.76 40.25 27.02
CA LEU A 335 5.75 39.39 27.66
C LEU A 335 5.07 38.47 28.68
N TRP A 336 5.34 37.17 28.57
CA TRP A 336 4.71 36.11 29.35
C TRP A 336 5.74 35.24 30.07
N ASP A 337 5.36 34.62 31.21
CA ASP A 337 6.10 33.52 31.83
C ASP A 337 5.58 32.19 31.27
N VAL A 338 6.48 31.41 30.68
CA VAL A 338 6.16 30.13 30.02
C VAL A 338 5.74 29.07 31.04
N ARG A 339 6.28 29.11 32.26
CA ARG A 339 6.04 28.08 33.28
C ARG A 339 4.65 28.22 33.90
N THR A 340 4.22 29.46 34.13
CA THR A 340 2.93 29.77 34.77
C THR A 340 1.84 30.10 33.76
N CYS A 341 2.19 30.31 32.48
CA CYS A 341 1.28 30.78 31.43
C CYS A 341 0.59 32.11 31.82
N THR A 342 1.32 33.00 32.49
CA THR A 342 0.81 34.32 32.93
C THR A 342 1.48 35.45 32.20
N ILE A 343 0.73 36.54 31.98
CA ILE A 343 1.27 37.76 31.41
C ILE A 343 2.09 38.50 32.48
N LEU A 344 3.34 38.82 32.15
CA LEU A 344 4.25 39.58 33.02
C LEU A 344 4.12 41.07 32.76
N ARG A 345 4.05 41.45 31.48
CA ARG A 345 3.97 42.86 31.07
C ARG A 345 3.40 43.00 29.66
N GLU A 346 2.50 43.97 29.50
CA GLU A 346 2.11 44.53 28.19
C GLU A 346 2.87 45.85 28.00
N MET A 347 3.54 46.01 26.87
CA MET A 347 4.31 47.22 26.59
C MET A 347 3.37 48.41 26.30
N SER A 348 3.89 49.64 26.44
CA SER A 348 3.08 50.86 26.23
C SER A 348 2.57 50.98 24.80
N LYS A 349 1.44 51.67 24.57
CA LYS A 349 0.93 51.94 23.21
C LYS A 349 1.91 52.66 22.28
N ASN A 350 2.84 53.44 22.82
CA ASN A 350 3.88 54.15 22.07
C ASN A 350 5.13 53.29 21.84
N PHE A 351 5.04 51.96 22.02
CA PHE A 351 6.17 51.08 21.79
C PHE A 351 6.47 50.99 20.28
N PRO A 352 7.74 51.03 19.85
CA PRO A 352 8.09 50.93 18.43
C PRO A 352 7.55 49.65 17.78
N ALA A 353 7.15 49.74 16.52
CA ALA A 353 6.72 48.57 15.75
C ALA A 353 7.91 47.63 15.55
N ILE A 354 7.78 46.37 15.97
CA ILE A 354 8.87 45.41 15.96
C ILE A 354 8.91 44.70 14.60
N THR A 355 10.04 44.76 13.90
CA THR A 355 10.24 44.01 12.64
C THR A 355 10.92 42.67 12.86
N ALA A 356 11.83 42.58 13.84
CA ALA A 356 12.51 41.35 14.20
C ALA A 356 12.92 41.37 15.67
N LEU A 357 12.96 40.20 16.31
CA LEU A 357 13.29 40.03 17.73
C LEU A 357 14.07 38.73 17.97
N GLU A 358 15.13 38.79 18.77
CA GLU A 358 15.93 37.63 19.17
C GLU A 358 16.45 37.74 20.62
N TRP A 359 16.46 36.63 21.34
CA TRP A 359 16.96 36.57 22.72
C TRP A 359 18.48 36.38 22.77
N SER A 360 19.12 37.01 23.76
CA SER A 360 20.54 36.85 24.03
C SER A 360 20.85 35.44 24.53
N PRO A 361 21.89 34.78 23.98
CA PRO A 361 22.39 33.52 24.52
C PRO A 361 23.17 33.72 25.83
N SER A 362 23.61 34.94 26.13
CA SER A 362 24.37 35.26 27.34
C SER A 362 23.44 35.49 28.54
N HIS A 363 23.72 34.80 29.65
CA HIS A 363 22.87 34.82 30.84
C HIS A 363 23.73 34.72 32.11
N ASN A 364 23.45 35.56 33.12
CA ASN A 364 24.26 35.64 34.35
C ASN A 364 23.70 34.73 35.46
N LEU A 365 23.96 33.42 35.36
CA LEU A 365 23.50 32.44 36.36
C LEU A 365 24.17 32.59 37.74
N LYS A 366 25.30 33.29 37.85
CA LYS A 366 25.97 33.53 39.14
C LYS A 366 25.10 34.39 40.06
N SER A 367 24.44 35.39 39.49
CA SER A 367 23.50 36.25 40.22
C SER A 367 22.26 35.48 40.70
N LEU A 368 21.75 34.56 39.88
CA LEU A 368 20.61 33.69 40.21
C LEU A 368 20.95 32.76 41.38
N ARG A 369 22.08 32.06 41.32
CA ARG A 369 22.53 31.16 42.40
C ARG A 369 22.74 31.89 43.71
N LYS A 370 23.30 33.11 43.67
CA LYS A 370 23.46 33.96 44.86
C LYS A 370 22.11 34.39 45.44
N LYS A 371 21.12 34.70 44.61
CA LYS A 371 19.75 35.05 45.05
C LYS A 371 18.99 33.85 45.62
N GLN A 372 19.11 32.68 44.99
CA GLN A 372 18.54 31.43 45.50
C GLN A 372 19.12 31.10 46.87
N LEU A 373 20.44 31.20 47.04
CA LEU A 373 21.11 30.99 48.32
C LEU A 373 20.66 32.02 49.37
N ALA A 374 20.61 33.30 49.02
CA ALA A 374 20.15 34.36 49.94
C ALA A 374 18.67 34.22 50.34
N THR A 375 17.82 33.75 49.42
CA THR A 375 16.40 33.48 49.72
C THR A 375 16.25 32.26 50.62
N ARG A 376 17.05 31.22 50.38
CA ARG A 376 17.13 30.05 51.25
C ARG A 376 17.61 30.41 52.66
N GLU A 377 18.63 31.26 52.77
CA GLU A 377 19.10 31.81 54.05
C GLU A 377 18.06 32.71 54.73
N ALA A 378 17.30 33.51 53.98
CA ALA A 378 16.24 34.36 54.52
C ALA A 378 15.02 33.56 55.01
N MET A 379 14.60 32.53 54.28
CA MET A 379 13.54 31.60 54.71
C MET A 379 13.96 30.84 55.97
N ALA A 380 15.21 30.36 56.03
CA ALA A 380 15.75 29.69 57.20
C ALA A 380 15.82 30.62 58.44
N ARG A 381 15.95 31.95 58.24
CA ARG A 381 15.89 32.94 59.34
C ARG A 381 14.46 33.26 59.77
N GLN A 382 13.49 33.30 58.85
CA GLN A 382 12.08 33.54 59.20
C GLN A 382 11.45 32.41 60.00
N THR A 383 11.84 31.16 59.74
CA THR A 383 11.40 29.98 60.52
C THR A 383 11.95 29.94 61.95
N VAL A 384 12.97 30.74 62.28
CA VAL A 384 13.62 30.76 63.60
C VAL A 384 13.03 31.84 64.54
N VAL A 385 12.24 32.80 64.02
CA VAL A 385 11.76 33.95 64.81
C VAL A 385 10.34 33.77 65.37
N SER A 386 9.63 32.69 65.03
CA SER A 386 8.23 32.49 65.43
C SER A 386 7.99 31.66 66.70
N ASP A 387 9.01 31.26 67.45
CA ASP A 387 8.81 30.61 68.75
C ASP A 387 9.77 31.16 69.81
N THR A 388 9.27 32.12 70.60
CA THR A 388 9.80 32.41 71.93
C THR A 388 9.30 31.35 72.90
N GLU A 389 10.14 30.37 73.25
CA GLU A 389 10.35 29.85 74.61
C GLU A 389 11.54 28.87 74.64
N LEU A 390 12.31 28.93 75.72
CA LEU A 390 13.61 28.29 75.92
C LEU A 390 13.53 26.76 76.02
N SER A 391 14.29 26.00 75.23
CA SER A 391 15.20 24.96 75.74
C SER A 391 16.11 24.38 74.65
N VAL A 392 17.32 24.04 75.06
CA VAL A 392 18.46 23.60 74.25
C VAL A 392 18.29 22.16 73.78
N VAL A 393 18.30 21.92 72.46
CA VAL A 393 18.97 20.77 71.83
C VAL A 393 19.52 21.25 70.49
N GLU A 394 20.80 20.99 70.23
CA GLU A 394 21.44 21.11 68.91
C GLU A 394 20.76 20.17 67.90
N SER A 395 19.58 20.55 67.39
CA SER A 395 19.03 19.94 66.18
C SER A 395 19.62 20.67 64.98
N SER A 396 20.36 19.91 64.19
CA SER A 396 21.25 20.36 63.12
C SER A 396 20.62 21.42 62.21
N VAL A 397 21.39 22.47 61.91
CA VAL A 397 21.15 23.43 60.81
C VAL A 397 20.82 22.72 59.48
N ILE A 398 21.21 21.44 59.35
CA ILE A 398 20.93 20.54 58.24
C ILE A 398 19.43 20.18 58.12
N SER A 399 18.71 19.90 59.21
CA SER A 399 17.27 19.58 59.13
C SER A 399 16.42 20.80 58.75
N LEU A 400 16.77 21.97 59.28
CA LEU A 400 16.13 23.25 58.94
C LEU A 400 16.40 23.67 57.48
N LEU A 401 17.59 23.37 56.95
CA LEU A 401 17.91 23.57 55.53
C LEU A 401 17.21 22.58 54.60
N GLN A 402 16.80 21.42 55.12
CA GLN A 402 16.10 20.35 54.39
C GLN A 402 14.58 20.56 54.37
N GLU A 403 14.00 21.13 55.43
CA GLU A 403 12.61 21.65 55.42
C GLU A 403 12.47 22.93 54.59
N ALA A 404 13.51 23.78 54.57
CA ALA A 404 13.58 24.89 53.63
C ALA A 404 13.76 24.41 52.18
N GLU A 405 14.40 23.26 51.93
CA GLU A 405 14.48 22.65 50.59
C GLU A 405 13.10 22.22 50.09
N SER A 406 12.34 21.47 50.89
CA SER A 406 11.00 20.98 50.50
C SER A 406 9.98 22.10 50.32
N LYS A 407 10.10 23.23 51.04
CA LYS A 407 9.28 24.43 50.82
C LYS A 407 9.81 25.35 49.72
N SER A 408 11.12 25.37 49.43
CA SER A 408 11.68 26.20 48.35
C SER A 408 11.37 25.67 46.95
N GLU A 409 11.09 24.36 46.80
CA GLU A 409 10.59 23.78 45.55
C GLU A 409 9.23 24.40 45.11
N LEU A 410 8.45 24.96 46.05
CA LEU A 410 7.25 25.74 45.75
C LEU A 410 7.49 27.23 45.45
N SER A 411 8.72 27.74 45.61
CA SER A 411 9.04 29.17 45.37
C SER A 411 9.29 29.45 43.88
N GLN A 412 8.22 29.41 43.08
CA GLN A 412 8.24 29.61 41.61
C GLN A 412 8.68 31.02 41.12
N ASN A 413 9.01 31.95 42.02
CA ASN A 413 9.13 33.38 41.72
C ASN A 413 10.56 33.91 41.50
N ILE A 414 11.60 33.06 41.54
CA ILE A 414 12.97 33.52 41.25
C ILE A 414 13.30 33.27 39.78
N SER A 415 13.18 34.32 38.97
CA SER A 415 13.45 34.29 37.54
C SER A 415 14.86 34.79 37.21
N ALA A 416 15.50 34.20 36.21
CA ALA A 416 16.81 34.66 35.75
C ALA A 416 16.67 35.97 34.97
N ARG A 417 17.73 36.80 35.07
CA ARG A 417 17.86 37.99 34.23
C ARG A 417 18.29 37.56 32.83
N GLU A 418 17.46 37.85 31.84
CA GLU A 418 17.69 37.59 30.42
C GLU A 418 17.61 38.89 29.61
N HIS A 419 18.19 38.86 28.42
CA HIS A 419 18.23 40.03 27.53
C HIS A 419 17.67 39.66 26.17
N PHE A 420 17.02 40.59 25.50
CA PHE A 420 16.65 40.42 24.09
C PHE A 420 16.90 41.71 23.32
N VAL A 421 17.07 41.56 22.02
CA VAL A 421 17.19 42.66 21.07
C VAL A 421 16.04 42.63 20.09
N PHE A 422 15.61 43.80 19.66
CA PHE A 422 14.63 43.92 18.58
C PHE A 422 14.94 45.14 17.72
N THR A 423 14.41 45.16 16.51
CA THR A 423 14.54 46.28 15.57
C THR A 423 13.19 46.93 15.28
N ASP A 424 13.22 48.24 15.04
CA ASP A 424 12.06 48.98 14.52
C ASP A 424 12.05 49.09 12.99
N SER A 425 11.01 49.72 12.44
CA SER A 425 10.88 50.00 11.01
C SER A 425 11.98 50.88 10.44
N ASP A 426 12.64 51.67 11.30
CA ASP A 426 13.73 52.58 10.94
C ASP A 426 15.11 51.90 11.05
N GLY A 427 15.14 50.60 11.40
CA GLY A 427 16.35 49.80 11.52
C GLY A 427 17.15 50.05 12.80
N GLN A 428 16.61 50.78 13.79
CA GLN A 428 17.28 50.98 15.08
C GLN A 428 17.23 49.69 15.91
N VAL A 429 18.35 49.30 16.50
CA VAL A 429 18.42 48.11 17.36
C VAL A 429 18.24 48.52 18.83
N TYR A 430 17.21 48.00 19.48
CA TYR A 430 16.92 48.18 20.90
C TYR A 430 17.41 46.98 21.70
N HIS A 431 18.04 47.24 22.84
CA HIS A 431 18.47 46.21 23.78
C HIS A 431 17.73 46.36 25.11
N LEU A 432 16.91 45.36 25.44
CA LEU A 432 16.09 45.30 26.64
C LEU A 432 16.57 44.20 27.57
N THR A 433 16.47 44.47 28.87
CA THR A 433 16.70 43.46 29.91
C THR A 433 15.40 43.12 30.63
N VAL A 434 15.15 41.82 30.80
CA VAL A 434 14.01 41.25 31.51
C VAL A 434 14.46 40.53 32.78
N GLU A 435 13.81 40.83 33.90
CA GLU A 435 13.94 40.10 35.15
C GLU A 435 12.59 40.08 35.88
N GLY A 436 11.87 38.96 35.76
CA GLY A 436 10.51 38.79 36.27
C GLY A 436 9.57 39.81 35.64
N ASN A 437 8.83 40.55 36.46
CA ASN A 437 7.95 41.62 35.99
C ASN A 437 8.69 42.91 35.61
N SER A 438 10.03 42.98 35.78
CA SER A 438 10.81 44.18 35.50
C SER A 438 11.47 44.12 34.12
N VAL A 439 11.10 45.07 33.24
CA VAL A 439 11.71 45.27 31.92
C VAL A 439 12.39 46.64 31.91
N LYS A 440 13.67 46.68 31.54
CA LYS A 440 14.51 47.90 31.51
C LYS A 440 15.18 48.08 30.15
N ASP A 441 15.06 49.28 29.59
CA ASP A 441 15.80 49.72 28.41
C ASP A 441 17.28 49.88 28.78
N SER A 442 18.16 49.19 28.04
CA SER A 442 19.59 49.13 28.37
C SER A 442 20.45 49.89 27.38
N ALA A 443 20.20 49.75 26.08
CA ALA A 443 20.93 50.47 25.04
C ALA A 443 20.10 50.60 23.75
N ARG A 444 20.38 51.63 22.95
CA ARG A 444 19.87 51.81 21.59
C ARG A 444 21.05 51.99 20.66
N ILE A 445 21.09 51.23 19.58
CA ILE A 445 22.15 51.30 18.57
C ILE A 445 21.53 51.87 17.30
N PRO A 446 22.08 52.98 16.75
CA PRO A 446 21.56 53.59 15.55
C PRO A 446 21.69 52.64 14.35
N PRO A 447 20.83 52.80 13.32
CA PRO A 447 20.87 51.98 12.13
C PRO A 447 22.20 52.20 11.38
N ASP A 448 22.75 51.13 10.81
CA ASP A 448 23.85 51.23 9.86
C ASP A 448 23.26 51.77 8.54
N GLY A 449 23.73 52.91 8.05
CA GLY A 449 23.16 53.58 6.87
C GLY A 449 23.23 52.77 5.57
N SER A 450 23.90 51.61 5.59
CA SER A 450 23.98 50.65 4.51
C SER A 450 22.84 49.62 4.47
N MET A 451 22.01 49.52 5.52
CA MET A 451 20.93 48.53 5.62
C MET A 451 19.55 49.11 5.34
N GLY A 452 18.72 48.34 4.65
CA GLY A 452 17.28 48.61 4.54
C GLY A 452 16.50 48.21 5.79
N SER A 453 15.18 48.05 5.65
CA SER A 453 14.33 47.55 6.75
C SER A 453 14.77 46.14 7.17
N ILE A 454 15.14 45.99 8.44
CA ILE A 454 15.60 44.72 9.00
C ILE A 454 14.41 43.77 9.15
N THR A 455 14.54 42.55 8.65
CA THR A 455 13.46 41.54 8.59
C THR A 455 13.70 40.38 9.54
N CYS A 456 14.96 40.09 9.88
CA CYS A 456 15.31 39.00 10.77
C CYS A 456 16.64 39.21 11.48
N ILE A 457 16.76 38.64 12.68
CA ILE A 457 17.92 38.74 13.55
C ILE A 457 18.27 37.33 14.04
N ALA A 458 19.56 37.02 14.08
CA ALA A 458 20.06 35.82 14.75
C ALA A 458 21.26 36.17 15.65
N TRP A 459 21.31 35.57 16.83
CA TRP A 459 22.36 35.86 17.81
C TRP A 459 23.00 34.57 18.33
N LYS A 460 24.34 34.47 18.22
CA LYS A 460 25.11 33.39 18.83
C LYS A 460 26.44 33.88 19.42
N GLY A 461 26.62 33.62 20.72
CA GLY A 461 27.80 34.08 21.45
C GLY A 461 27.93 35.59 21.39
N ASP A 462 29.04 36.07 20.84
CA ASP A 462 29.31 37.51 20.67
C ASP A 462 28.98 38.02 19.25
N THR A 463 28.42 37.17 18.38
CA THR A 463 28.08 37.52 16.99
C THR A 463 26.58 37.72 16.85
N LEU A 464 26.18 38.87 16.35
CA LEU A 464 24.81 39.22 15.98
C LEU A 464 24.74 39.38 14.45
N VAL A 465 23.75 38.78 13.81
CA VAL A 465 23.56 38.89 12.35
C VAL A 465 22.19 39.46 12.05
N LEU A 466 22.15 40.48 11.21
CA LEU A 466 20.95 41.18 10.75
C LEU A 466 20.76 40.92 9.27
N GLY A 467 19.53 40.59 8.85
CA GLY A 467 19.15 40.51 7.44
C GLY A 467 18.08 41.54 7.11
N ASP A 468 18.16 42.15 5.93
CA ASP A 468 17.20 43.15 5.48
C ASP A 468 16.31 42.69 4.32
N MET A 469 15.38 43.57 3.94
CA MET A 469 14.47 43.37 2.81
C MET A 469 15.17 43.41 1.43
N ASP A 470 16.35 44.02 1.34
CA ASP A 470 17.12 44.19 0.10
C ASP A 470 18.10 43.04 -0.17
N GLY A 471 18.27 42.12 0.78
CA GLY A 471 19.16 40.95 0.66
C GLY A 471 20.56 41.15 1.25
N ASN A 472 20.79 42.21 2.03
CA ASN A 472 22.06 42.43 2.72
C ASN A 472 22.10 41.70 4.06
N LEU A 473 23.26 41.15 4.39
CA LEU A 473 23.55 40.53 5.69
C LEU A 473 24.60 41.37 6.42
N ASN A 474 24.29 41.82 7.63
CA ASN A 474 25.25 42.54 8.47
C ASN A 474 25.70 41.67 9.65
N PHE A 475 27.00 41.37 9.69
CA PHE A 475 27.63 40.60 10.74
C PHE A 475 28.26 41.55 11.75
N TRP A 476 27.75 41.52 12.98
CA TRP A 476 28.21 42.39 14.05
C TRP A 476 28.89 41.58 15.16
N ASP A 477 30.18 41.84 15.35
CA ASP A 477 30.93 41.35 16.49
C ASP A 477 30.79 42.32 17.68
N LEU A 478 30.11 41.87 18.73
CA LEU A 478 29.84 42.63 19.94
C LEU A 478 31.10 42.82 20.81
N LYS A 479 32.07 41.91 20.73
CA LYS A 479 33.35 42.03 21.46
C LYS A 479 34.25 43.07 20.82
N GLY A 480 34.45 42.95 19.50
CA GLY A 480 35.25 43.90 18.72
C GLY A 480 34.53 45.23 18.46
N ARG A 481 33.19 45.28 18.63
CA ARG A 481 32.32 46.39 18.22
C ARG A 481 32.48 46.74 16.73
N VAL A 482 32.65 45.72 15.89
CA VAL A 482 32.83 45.85 14.44
C VAL A 482 31.63 45.25 13.71
N SER A 483 30.99 46.04 12.86
CA SER A 483 29.98 45.57 11.91
C SER A 483 30.58 45.38 10.52
N ARG A 484 30.11 44.36 9.79
CA ARG A 484 30.47 44.11 8.39
C ARG A 484 29.20 43.76 7.61
N GLY A 485 28.73 44.72 6.82
CA GLY A 485 27.65 44.52 5.85
C GLY A 485 28.16 43.84 4.57
N ILE A 486 27.46 42.79 4.13
CA ILE A 486 27.70 42.09 2.87
C ILE A 486 26.42 42.14 2.03
N PRO A 487 26.46 42.75 0.84
CA PRO A 487 25.39 42.58 -0.13
C PRO A 487 25.48 41.19 -0.76
N THR A 488 24.50 40.33 -0.50
CA THR A 488 24.50 38.97 -1.08
C THR A 488 24.04 38.97 -2.53
N HIS A 489 23.51 40.10 -3.02
CA HIS A 489 22.84 40.23 -4.33
C HIS A 489 21.68 39.23 -4.52
N ARG A 490 21.17 38.69 -3.42
CA ARG A 490 19.95 37.88 -3.37
C ARG A 490 18.75 38.80 -3.13
N SER A 491 17.56 38.19 -3.13
CA SER A 491 16.31 38.88 -2.78
C SER A 491 16.12 38.96 -1.26
N TRP A 492 14.98 39.50 -0.82
CA TRP A 492 14.54 39.60 0.59
C TRP A 492 14.95 38.41 1.47
N VAL A 493 15.71 38.69 2.54
CA VAL A 493 16.05 37.73 3.59
C VAL A 493 14.84 37.49 4.50
N ARG A 494 14.30 36.27 4.50
CA ARG A 494 13.12 35.88 5.28
C ARG A 494 13.43 35.33 6.66
N LYS A 495 14.50 34.54 6.78
CA LYS A 495 14.83 33.83 8.02
C LYS A 495 16.33 33.59 8.10
N ILE A 496 16.91 33.83 9.26
CA ILE A 496 18.31 33.53 9.57
C ILE A 496 18.36 32.66 10.83
N ARG A 497 19.18 31.60 10.82
CA ARG A 497 19.35 30.68 11.96
C ARG A 497 20.80 30.22 12.08
N PHE A 498 21.36 30.31 13.28
CA PHE A 498 22.66 29.69 13.56
C PHE A 498 22.54 28.18 13.71
N ALA A 499 23.55 27.46 13.22
CA ALA A 499 23.70 26.03 13.43
C ALA A 499 23.83 25.70 14.92
N PRO A 500 23.34 24.55 15.40
CA PRO A 500 23.52 24.13 16.78
C PRO A 500 24.98 23.73 17.05
N GLY A 501 25.33 23.67 18.33
CA GLY A 501 26.67 23.27 18.81
C GLY A 501 27.51 24.42 19.35
N LYS A 502 28.25 24.15 20.44
CA LYS A 502 29.11 25.14 21.09
C LYS A 502 30.31 25.45 20.18
N GLY A 503 30.49 26.72 19.81
CA GLY A 503 31.61 27.17 18.96
C GLY A 503 31.40 26.96 17.44
N ASN A 504 30.30 26.31 17.03
CA ASN A 504 29.90 26.26 15.63
C ASN A 504 29.40 27.65 15.20
N GLN A 505 30.03 28.27 14.22
CA GLN A 505 29.67 29.63 13.78
C GLN A 505 29.11 29.62 12.35
N LYS A 506 28.45 28.51 11.99
CA LYS A 506 27.72 28.39 10.73
C LYS A 506 26.30 28.93 10.87
N LEU A 507 25.80 29.52 9.80
CA LEU A 507 24.54 30.24 9.72
C LEU A 507 23.81 29.84 8.44
N ILE A 508 22.49 29.66 8.49
CA ILE A 508 21.66 29.53 7.29
C ILE A 508 20.84 30.82 7.11
N ALA A 509 20.82 31.33 5.88
CA ALA A 509 20.01 32.47 5.46
C ALA A 509 19.05 32.03 4.35
N MET A 510 17.74 32.24 4.56
CA MET A 510 16.70 31.94 3.59
C MET A 510 16.24 33.22 2.89
N TYR A 511 16.15 33.17 1.57
CA TYR A 511 15.70 34.23 0.68
C TYR A 511 14.42 33.80 -0.06
N ASN A 512 13.77 34.71 -0.79
CA ASN A 512 12.60 34.33 -1.61
C ASN A 512 12.95 33.32 -2.72
N ASP A 513 14.17 33.35 -3.23
CA ASP A 513 14.63 32.55 -4.38
C ASP A 513 15.65 31.45 -4.01
N GLY A 514 15.79 31.11 -2.72
CA GLY A 514 16.64 30.01 -2.27
C GLY A 514 17.20 30.17 -0.86
N ALA A 515 18.26 29.44 -0.53
CA ALA A 515 18.91 29.47 0.78
C ALA A 515 20.44 29.35 0.66
N GLU A 516 21.16 29.96 1.60
CA GLU A 516 22.62 29.93 1.67
C GLU A 516 23.12 29.55 3.06
N VAL A 517 24.26 28.87 3.11
CA VAL A 517 24.99 28.60 4.35
C VAL A 517 26.23 29.49 4.39
N TRP A 518 26.41 30.20 5.50
CA TRP A 518 27.50 31.13 5.75
C TRP A 518 28.37 30.67 6.92
N ASP A 519 29.66 30.98 6.86
CA ASP A 519 30.56 30.92 8.00
C ASP A 519 30.76 32.33 8.55
N THR A 520 30.36 32.57 9.80
CA THR A 520 30.44 33.90 10.41
C THR A 520 31.82 34.21 11.01
N LYS A 521 32.74 33.24 11.10
CA LYS A 521 34.13 33.52 11.53
C LYS A 521 34.93 34.18 10.40
N GLU A 522 34.93 33.54 9.24
CA GLU A 522 35.59 34.06 8.03
C GLU A 522 34.72 35.06 7.28
N VAL A 523 33.42 35.10 7.61
CA VAL A 523 32.42 35.97 6.98
C VAL A 523 32.34 35.68 5.47
N GLN A 524 32.17 34.40 5.14
CA GLN A 524 32.12 33.87 3.77
C GLN A 524 30.95 32.91 3.56
N MET A 525 30.43 32.88 2.33
CA MET A 525 29.42 31.91 1.90
C MET A 525 30.08 30.54 1.67
N VAL A 526 29.53 29.50 2.30
CA VAL A 526 29.98 28.10 2.18
C VAL A 526 29.24 27.39 1.05
N SER A 527 27.93 27.57 0.96
CA SER A 527 27.09 26.93 -0.06
C SER A 527 25.85 27.77 -0.35
N SER A 528 25.29 27.56 -1.55
CA SER A 528 24.10 28.25 -2.03
C SER A 528 23.20 27.29 -2.80
N LEU A 529 21.90 27.40 -2.55
CA LEU A 529 20.85 26.66 -3.24
C LEU A 529 19.86 27.68 -3.81
N ARG A 530 19.68 27.68 -5.14
CA ARG A 530 18.79 28.60 -5.84
C ARG A 530 17.68 27.84 -6.56
N SER A 531 16.44 28.25 -6.35
CA SER A 531 15.27 27.75 -7.10
C SER A 531 15.39 28.20 -8.57
N GLY A 532 15.37 27.26 -9.51
CA GLY A 532 15.66 27.53 -10.93
C GLY A 532 16.00 26.26 -11.73
N ARG A 533 16.87 26.37 -12.75
CA ARG A 533 17.12 25.29 -13.75
C ARG A 533 17.44 23.91 -13.17
N ASN A 534 18.08 23.83 -12.00
CA ASN A 534 18.48 22.56 -11.37
C ASN A 534 17.61 22.16 -10.17
N VAL A 535 16.78 23.07 -9.65
CA VAL A 535 15.96 22.88 -8.45
C VAL A 535 14.56 23.38 -8.77
N THR A 536 13.63 22.43 -8.95
CA THR A 536 12.26 22.69 -9.43
C THR A 536 11.30 23.17 -8.34
N PHE A 537 11.70 23.13 -7.07
CA PHE A 537 10.88 23.50 -5.92
C PHE A 537 11.31 24.84 -5.31
N ARG A 538 10.36 25.52 -4.64
CA ARG A 538 10.59 26.72 -3.82
C ARG A 538 10.75 26.33 -2.36
N ILE A 539 11.65 27.01 -1.65
CA ILE A 539 11.85 26.84 -0.21
C ILE A 539 10.80 27.68 0.52
N LEU A 540 10.05 27.05 1.42
CA LEU A 540 9.02 27.68 2.24
C LEU A 540 9.56 28.07 3.61
N ASP A 541 10.36 27.18 4.23
CA ASP A 541 10.95 27.41 5.54
C ASP A 541 12.24 26.58 5.71
N VAL A 542 13.11 27.02 6.63
CA VAL A 542 14.41 26.39 6.91
C VAL A 542 14.68 26.24 8.40
N ASP A 543 15.42 25.18 8.75
CA ASP A 543 15.99 25.01 10.09
C ASP A 543 17.26 24.14 10.06
N TRP A 544 17.91 23.94 11.20
CA TRP A 544 19.04 23.02 11.36
C TRP A 544 18.60 21.71 12.01
N CYS A 545 19.03 20.57 11.46
CA CYS A 545 18.81 19.25 12.07
C CYS A 545 19.92 18.95 13.09
N THR A 546 21.17 19.04 12.65
CA THR A 546 22.39 18.82 13.43
C THR A 546 23.38 19.94 13.15
N SER A 547 24.60 19.87 13.69
CA SER A 547 25.65 20.89 13.47
C SER A 547 26.09 21.05 12.01
N ASP A 548 25.81 20.04 11.19
CA ASP A 548 26.30 19.82 9.82
C ASP A 548 25.18 19.52 8.80
N LYS A 549 23.93 19.42 9.25
CA LYS A 549 22.76 19.13 8.40
C LYS A 549 21.68 20.19 8.53
N VAL A 550 21.11 20.56 7.39
CA VAL A 550 20.09 21.58 7.22
C VAL A 550 18.77 20.95 6.78
N ILE A 551 17.66 21.54 7.20
CA ILE A 551 16.30 21.11 6.86
C ILE A 551 15.68 22.18 5.98
N LEU A 552 15.14 21.77 4.84
CA LEU A 552 14.38 22.62 3.93
C LEU A 552 12.96 22.07 3.78
N ALA A 553 11.96 22.89 4.09
CA ALA A 553 10.57 22.61 3.71
C ALA A 553 10.30 23.26 2.35
N SER A 554 9.63 22.53 1.46
CA SER A 554 9.43 22.97 0.07
C SER A 554 7.98 22.88 -0.38
N ASP A 555 7.67 23.61 -1.46
CA ASP A 555 6.31 23.73 -2.01
C ASP A 555 5.82 22.51 -2.80
N ASP A 556 6.70 21.55 -3.07
CA ASP A 556 6.35 20.23 -3.62
C ASP A 556 5.90 19.22 -2.57
N GLY A 557 5.69 19.65 -1.32
CA GLY A 557 5.20 18.78 -0.25
C GLY A 557 6.29 17.95 0.42
N CYS A 558 7.57 18.28 0.24
CA CYS A 558 8.68 17.54 0.84
C CYS A 558 9.38 18.30 1.99
N ILE A 559 9.96 17.52 2.90
CA ILE A 559 10.97 17.99 3.85
C ILE A 559 12.29 17.32 3.47
N ARG A 560 13.30 18.13 3.18
CA ARG A 560 14.62 17.67 2.75
C ARG A 560 15.63 17.93 3.84
N VAL A 561 16.31 16.87 4.28
CA VAL A 561 17.49 16.98 5.14
C VAL A 561 18.72 16.88 4.24
N LEU A 562 19.49 17.96 4.15
CA LEU A 562 20.69 18.05 3.33
C LEU A 562 21.93 18.23 4.20
N GLU A 563 23.09 17.87 3.67
CA GLU A 563 24.36 18.33 4.23
C GLU A 563 24.56 19.83 4.00
N MET A 564 25.47 20.44 4.76
CA MET A 564 25.89 21.83 4.56
C MET A 564 26.33 22.17 3.12
N SER A 565 26.77 21.18 2.35
CA SER A 565 27.14 21.36 0.94
C SER A 565 25.93 21.69 0.04
N MET A 566 24.70 21.49 0.53
CA MET A 566 23.44 21.69 -0.21
C MET A 566 23.36 20.87 -1.52
N LYS A 567 24.13 19.79 -1.62
CA LYS A 567 24.05 18.82 -2.73
C LYS A 567 23.07 17.71 -2.31
N SER A 568 22.15 17.35 -3.21
CA SER A 568 21.04 16.43 -2.94
C SER A 568 21.48 15.16 -2.20
N THR A 569 20.76 14.79 -1.15
CA THR A 569 20.96 13.52 -0.44
C THR A 569 19.67 12.70 -0.49
N CYS A 570 19.63 11.70 -1.37
CA CYS A 570 18.67 10.62 -1.28
C CYS A 570 19.27 9.49 -0.45
N PHE A 571 18.45 8.85 0.38
CA PHE A 571 18.83 7.66 1.11
C PHE A 571 18.23 6.44 0.40
N ARG A 572 18.94 5.32 0.34
CA ARG A 572 18.40 4.12 -0.29
C ARG A 572 17.47 3.40 0.69
N MET A 573 16.35 2.88 0.21
CA MET A 573 15.36 2.19 1.06
C MET A 573 15.91 0.91 1.70
N ASP A 574 16.88 0.24 1.07
CA ASP A 574 17.54 -0.97 1.58
C ASP A 574 18.51 -0.68 2.75
N GLU A 575 18.93 0.56 2.92
CA GLU A 575 19.76 1.01 4.05
C GLU A 575 18.90 1.50 5.23
N GLN A 576 17.56 1.54 5.08
CA GLN A 576 16.66 2.05 6.11
C GLN A 576 16.32 0.93 7.09
N GLU A 577 16.73 1.08 8.35
CA GLU A 577 16.19 0.28 9.44
C GLU A 577 14.69 0.59 9.59
N LEU A 578 13.86 -0.21 8.94
CA LEU A 578 12.41 -0.16 9.12
C LEU A 578 12.10 -0.58 10.56
N THR A 579 11.18 0.13 11.20
CA THR A 579 10.75 -0.18 12.58
C THR A 579 10.14 -1.57 12.70
N GLU A 580 9.55 -2.07 11.61
CA GLU A 580 9.05 -3.44 11.49
C GLU A 580 9.60 -4.06 10.21
N PRO A 581 10.07 -5.32 10.25
CA PRO A 581 10.57 -6.00 9.07
C PRO A 581 9.39 -6.31 8.13
N VAL A 582 9.47 -5.83 6.89
CA VAL A 582 8.45 -6.06 5.87
C VAL A 582 8.87 -7.24 4.98
N TRP A 583 7.95 -8.17 4.75
CA TRP A 583 8.10 -9.20 3.73
C TRP A 583 8.05 -8.54 2.34
N CYS A 584 9.21 -8.38 1.72
CA CYS A 584 9.31 -7.92 0.34
C CYS A 584 10.57 -8.52 -0.30
N PRO A 585 10.46 -9.72 -0.90
CA PRO A 585 11.63 -10.39 -1.48
C PRO A 585 12.27 -9.61 -2.63
N TYR A 586 11.55 -8.66 -3.24
CA TYR A 586 12.07 -7.78 -4.29
C TYR A 586 12.97 -6.64 -3.80
N LEU A 587 13.02 -6.36 -2.49
CA LEU A 587 14.02 -5.43 -1.94
C LEU A 587 15.41 -6.06 -1.87
N LEU A 588 15.51 -7.38 -1.99
CA LEU A 588 16.77 -8.11 -2.00
C LEU A 588 17.47 -7.98 -3.37
N VAL A 589 18.80 -8.13 -3.37
CA VAL A 589 19.58 -8.29 -4.61
C VAL A 589 19.05 -9.51 -5.40
N PRO A 590 18.95 -9.46 -6.76
CA PRO A 590 18.28 -10.49 -7.55
C PRO A 590 18.71 -11.94 -7.24
N ARG A 591 20.01 -12.17 -7.03
CA ARG A 591 20.53 -13.50 -6.66
C ARG A 591 20.03 -13.96 -5.29
N ALA A 592 19.97 -13.07 -4.31
CA ALA A 592 19.49 -13.36 -2.97
C ALA A 592 17.97 -13.64 -2.98
N ALA A 593 17.19 -12.88 -3.75
CA ALA A 593 15.77 -13.16 -3.97
C ALA A 593 15.55 -14.55 -4.60
N LEU A 594 16.33 -14.92 -5.62
CA LEU A 594 16.26 -16.25 -6.22
C LEU A 594 16.70 -17.35 -5.25
N ALA A 595 17.71 -17.11 -4.40
CA ALA A 595 18.13 -18.05 -3.38
C ALA A 595 17.03 -18.25 -2.32
N LEU A 596 16.38 -17.17 -1.86
CA LEU A 596 15.25 -17.24 -0.95
C LEU A 596 14.06 -17.98 -1.57
N LYS A 597 13.79 -17.76 -2.86
CA LYS A 597 12.76 -18.51 -3.61
C LYS A 597 13.09 -19.99 -3.63
N ALA A 598 14.30 -20.36 -4.04
CA ALA A 598 14.77 -21.75 -4.06
C ALA A 598 14.73 -22.41 -2.67
N PHE A 599 15.02 -21.63 -1.61
CA PHE A 599 14.91 -22.09 -0.23
C PHE A 599 13.45 -22.37 0.17
N LEU A 600 12.51 -21.49 -0.19
CA LEU A 600 11.10 -21.68 0.15
C LEU A 600 10.40 -22.74 -0.69
N LEU A 601 10.88 -23.02 -1.90
CA LEU A 601 10.40 -24.12 -2.73
C LEU A 601 10.64 -25.50 -2.08
N HIS A 602 10.12 -26.56 -2.70
CA HIS A 602 10.25 -27.92 -2.18
C HIS A 602 11.72 -28.37 -2.21
N GLN A 603 12.22 -28.84 -1.06
CA GLN A 603 13.61 -29.27 -0.86
C GLN A 603 13.65 -30.79 -0.63
N PRO A 604 13.53 -31.62 -1.68
CA PRO A 604 13.46 -33.08 -1.54
C PRO A 604 14.74 -33.69 -0.96
N TRP A 605 15.85 -32.95 -0.96
CA TRP A 605 17.13 -33.35 -0.38
C TRP A 605 17.18 -33.19 1.15
N ASN A 606 16.21 -32.49 1.77
CA ASN A 606 16.15 -32.28 3.21
C ASN A 606 15.11 -33.19 3.87
N GLY A 607 15.51 -33.92 4.92
CA GLY A 607 14.63 -34.85 5.64
C GLY A 607 13.57 -34.17 6.52
N ARG A 608 13.76 -32.90 6.86
CA ARG A 608 12.78 -32.02 7.54
C ARG A 608 12.93 -30.59 7.05
N TYR A 609 11.81 -29.88 6.91
CA TYR A 609 11.84 -28.46 6.61
C TYR A 609 12.28 -27.66 7.83
N SER A 610 13.26 -26.78 7.63
CA SER A 610 13.62 -25.73 8.58
C SER A 610 13.46 -24.36 7.91
N LEU A 611 13.18 -23.34 8.71
CA LEU A 611 13.18 -21.93 8.28
C LEU A 611 14.45 -21.21 8.74
N ASP A 612 15.52 -21.98 8.93
CA ASP A 612 16.83 -21.48 9.31
C ASP A 612 17.78 -21.62 8.12
N ILE A 613 18.23 -20.47 7.62
CA ILE A 613 19.14 -20.39 6.47
C ILE A 613 20.61 -20.57 6.87
N SER A 614 20.90 -20.70 8.18
CA SER A 614 22.25 -20.88 8.72
C SER A 614 23.02 -22.04 8.08
N HIS A 615 22.33 -23.12 7.69
CA HIS A 615 22.90 -24.31 7.07
C HIS A 615 23.18 -24.20 5.57
N VAL A 616 22.77 -23.10 4.92
CA VAL A 616 23.02 -22.86 3.50
C VAL A 616 24.36 -22.13 3.33
N ASP A 617 25.27 -22.74 2.57
CA ASP A 617 26.55 -22.13 2.17
C ASP A 617 26.27 -21.02 1.15
N TYR A 618 26.23 -19.77 1.61
CA TYR A 618 26.16 -18.60 0.74
C TYR A 618 27.53 -17.89 0.75
N PRO A 619 28.42 -18.17 -0.22
CA PRO A 619 29.85 -17.85 -0.12
C PRO A 619 30.20 -16.37 -0.30
N GLU A 620 29.26 -15.51 -0.70
CA GLU A 620 29.58 -14.15 -1.16
C GLU A 620 29.49 -13.07 -0.06
N ASN A 621 28.58 -13.20 0.91
CA ASN A 621 28.46 -12.23 2.02
C ASN A 621 27.56 -12.75 3.17
N GLU A 622 28.07 -12.78 4.40
CA GLU A 622 27.30 -13.11 5.61
C GLU A 622 26.18 -12.09 5.89
N GLU A 623 26.34 -10.84 5.46
CA GLU A 623 25.31 -9.79 5.62
C GLU A 623 24.04 -10.11 4.83
N ILE A 624 24.19 -10.64 3.61
CA ILE A 624 23.05 -11.05 2.77
C ILE A 624 22.32 -12.22 3.43
N LYS A 625 23.05 -13.14 4.06
CA LYS A 625 22.46 -14.28 4.77
C LYS A 625 21.60 -13.82 5.95
N ASN A 626 22.07 -12.83 6.72
CA ASN A 626 21.29 -12.21 7.78
C ASN A 626 20.02 -11.55 7.23
N LEU A 627 20.12 -10.81 6.12
CA LEU A 627 18.98 -10.18 5.47
C LEU A 627 17.93 -11.19 4.98
N LEU A 628 18.37 -12.33 4.44
CA LEU A 628 17.47 -13.43 4.07
C LEU A 628 16.75 -14.01 5.31
N GLN A 629 17.46 -14.18 6.42
CA GLN A 629 16.88 -14.65 7.67
C GLN A 629 15.89 -13.63 8.27
N GLU A 630 16.17 -12.32 8.16
CA GLU A 630 15.24 -11.26 8.54
C GLU A 630 13.95 -11.30 7.72
N GLN A 631 14.05 -11.52 6.40
CA GLN A 631 12.89 -11.73 5.55
C GLN A 631 12.08 -12.96 5.98
N LEU A 632 12.73 -14.10 6.28
CA LEU A 632 12.03 -15.29 6.81
C LEU A 632 11.37 -15.01 8.17
N ASN A 633 12.00 -14.19 9.01
CA ASN A 633 11.47 -13.80 10.31
C ASN A 633 10.25 -12.86 10.18
N SER A 634 10.17 -12.07 9.11
CA SER A 634 9.02 -11.19 8.83
C SER A 634 7.73 -11.93 8.46
N LEU A 635 7.81 -13.20 8.04
CA LEU A 635 6.63 -14.00 7.69
C LEU A 635 5.72 -14.20 8.91
N SER A 636 4.40 -14.23 8.65
CA SER A 636 3.41 -14.49 9.69
C SER A 636 3.57 -15.89 10.29
N ASN A 637 3.19 -16.05 11.56
CA ASN A 637 3.29 -17.33 12.25
C ASN A 637 2.46 -18.44 11.57
N ASP A 638 1.37 -18.08 10.90
CA ASP A 638 0.52 -19.04 10.19
C ASP A 638 1.19 -19.56 8.92
N ILE A 639 1.85 -18.68 8.15
CA ILE A 639 2.64 -19.08 6.98
C ILE A 639 3.83 -19.95 7.41
N LYS A 640 4.52 -19.59 8.50
CA LYS A 640 5.63 -20.38 9.05
C LYS A 640 5.18 -21.80 9.44
N LYS A 641 4.03 -21.94 10.09
CA LYS A 641 3.46 -23.25 10.46
C LYS A 641 3.16 -24.10 9.22
N LEU A 642 2.62 -23.51 8.15
CA LEU A 642 2.36 -24.23 6.90
C LEU A 642 3.64 -24.69 6.21
N LEU A 643 4.66 -23.83 6.14
CA LEU A 643 5.94 -24.18 5.51
C LEU A 643 6.70 -25.29 6.25
N LEU A 644 6.40 -25.49 7.54
CA LEU A 644 6.97 -26.55 8.38
C LEU A 644 6.10 -27.82 8.44
N ASP A 645 4.89 -27.79 7.86
CA ASP A 645 3.97 -28.93 7.87
C ASP A 645 4.48 -30.04 6.94
N PRO A 646 4.76 -31.27 7.45
CA PRO A 646 5.27 -32.37 6.65
C PRO A 646 4.26 -32.89 5.61
N GLU A 647 2.95 -32.69 5.83
CA GLU A 647 1.89 -33.10 4.91
C GLU A 647 1.67 -32.07 3.78
N PHE A 648 2.41 -30.94 3.82
CA PHE A 648 2.30 -29.90 2.81
C PHE A 648 2.89 -30.36 1.47
N THR A 649 2.01 -30.56 0.48
CA THR A 649 2.42 -31.16 -0.80
C THR A 649 3.32 -30.23 -1.62
N LEU A 650 4.13 -30.81 -2.50
CA LEU A 650 4.98 -30.10 -3.47
C LEU A 650 4.21 -29.00 -4.22
N LEU A 651 3.01 -29.31 -4.73
CA LEU A 651 2.19 -28.39 -5.51
C LEU A 651 1.67 -27.23 -4.66
N GLN A 652 1.15 -27.54 -3.46
CA GLN A 652 0.69 -26.51 -2.51
C GLN A 652 1.83 -25.58 -2.11
N ARG A 653 3.06 -26.11 -1.96
CA ARG A 653 4.25 -25.32 -1.65
C ARG A 653 4.67 -24.41 -2.79
N CYS A 654 4.72 -24.92 -4.02
CA CYS A 654 5.05 -24.09 -5.18
C CYS A 654 4.03 -22.97 -5.37
N LEU A 655 2.73 -23.25 -5.16
CA LEU A 655 1.70 -22.22 -5.22
C LEU A 655 1.87 -21.18 -4.10
N LEU A 656 2.07 -21.61 -2.85
CA LEU A 656 2.27 -20.69 -1.73
C LEU A 656 3.45 -19.74 -1.99
N VAL A 657 4.57 -20.27 -2.49
CA VAL A 657 5.75 -19.46 -2.84
C VAL A 657 5.45 -18.47 -3.96
N SER A 658 4.77 -18.92 -5.02
CA SER A 658 4.35 -18.01 -6.11
C SER A 658 3.48 -16.86 -5.61
N ARG A 659 2.61 -17.14 -4.64
CA ARG A 659 1.75 -16.13 -4.00
C ARG A 659 2.52 -15.18 -3.11
N LEU A 660 3.47 -15.68 -2.31
CA LEU A 660 4.33 -14.85 -1.46
C LEU A 660 5.24 -13.91 -2.28
N TYR A 661 5.65 -14.34 -3.48
CA TYR A 661 6.38 -13.52 -4.42
C TYR A 661 5.47 -12.65 -5.29
N GLY A 662 4.16 -12.87 -5.33
CA GLY A 662 3.26 -12.13 -6.22
C GLY A 662 3.51 -12.41 -7.71
N ASP A 663 4.08 -13.57 -8.07
CA ASP A 663 4.28 -13.96 -9.47
C ASP A 663 2.98 -14.54 -10.04
N GLU A 664 2.25 -13.69 -10.76
CA GLU A 664 0.99 -14.02 -11.41
C GLU A 664 1.13 -15.20 -12.39
N SER A 665 2.25 -15.30 -13.12
CA SER A 665 2.45 -16.35 -14.11
C SER A 665 2.60 -17.73 -13.47
N GLU A 666 3.31 -17.79 -12.34
CA GLU A 666 3.50 -19.01 -11.57
C GLU A 666 2.23 -19.42 -10.84
N LEU A 667 1.50 -18.44 -10.30
CA LEU A 667 0.26 -18.69 -9.60
C LEU A 667 -0.76 -19.38 -10.52
N HIS A 668 -0.99 -18.84 -11.72
CA HIS A 668 -1.88 -19.46 -12.70
C HIS A 668 -1.37 -20.84 -13.16
N PHE A 669 -0.07 -20.98 -13.43
CA PHE A 669 0.53 -22.26 -13.84
C PHE A 669 0.32 -23.35 -12.79
N TRP A 670 0.68 -23.09 -11.53
CA TRP A 670 0.58 -24.07 -10.46
C TRP A 670 -0.87 -24.37 -10.07
N THR A 671 -1.78 -23.41 -10.19
CA THR A 671 -3.21 -23.62 -9.95
C THR A 671 -3.80 -24.61 -10.97
N VAL A 672 -3.55 -24.37 -12.26
CA VAL A 672 -4.02 -25.26 -13.35
C VAL A 672 -3.32 -26.61 -13.29
N ALA A 673 -2.00 -26.65 -13.04
CA ALA A 673 -1.25 -27.89 -12.92
C ALA A 673 -1.75 -28.76 -11.76
N ALA A 674 -2.02 -28.17 -10.60
CA ALA A 674 -2.50 -28.91 -9.44
C ALA A 674 -3.86 -29.57 -9.68
N HIS A 675 -4.77 -28.83 -10.31
CA HIS A 675 -6.10 -29.33 -10.70
C HIS A 675 -6.01 -30.56 -11.60
N TYR A 676 -5.30 -30.43 -12.73
CA TYR A 676 -5.23 -31.49 -13.73
C TYR A 676 -4.42 -32.72 -13.31
N LEU A 677 -3.34 -32.54 -12.54
CA LEU A 677 -2.58 -33.66 -11.98
C LEU A 677 -3.42 -34.45 -10.97
N HIS A 678 -4.20 -33.76 -10.14
CA HIS A 678 -5.07 -34.40 -9.17
C HIS A 678 -6.23 -35.13 -9.86
N SER A 679 -6.88 -34.50 -10.85
CA SER A 679 -7.94 -35.14 -11.66
C SER A 679 -7.47 -36.46 -12.29
N LEU A 680 -6.28 -36.46 -12.90
CA LEU A 680 -5.70 -37.66 -13.52
C LEU A 680 -5.46 -38.79 -12.50
N SER A 681 -5.02 -38.45 -11.29
CA SER A 681 -4.79 -39.45 -10.24
C SER A 681 -6.08 -40.12 -9.76
N GLN A 682 -7.18 -39.37 -9.70
CA GLN A 682 -8.50 -39.91 -9.35
C GLN A 682 -9.06 -40.84 -10.45
N GLU A 683 -8.89 -40.47 -11.72
CA GLU A 683 -9.30 -41.32 -12.85
C GLU A 683 -8.56 -42.66 -12.85
N LYS A 684 -7.24 -42.64 -12.61
CA LYS A 684 -6.44 -43.87 -12.50
C LYS A 684 -6.86 -44.72 -11.30
N ALA A 685 -7.10 -44.13 -10.13
CA ALA A 685 -7.60 -44.86 -8.96
C ALA A 685 -8.95 -45.56 -9.23
N ALA A 686 -9.86 -44.90 -9.95
CA ALA A 686 -11.16 -45.46 -10.33
C ALA A 686 -11.08 -46.59 -11.39
N SER A 687 -10.02 -46.64 -12.19
CA SER A 687 -9.81 -47.68 -13.21
C SER A 687 -9.30 -49.03 -12.65
N THR A 688 -8.90 -49.08 -11.38
CA THR A 688 -8.37 -50.28 -10.72
C THR A 688 -9.51 -51.22 -10.25
N PRO A 689 -9.50 -52.52 -10.59
CA PRO A 689 -10.64 -53.42 -10.32
C PRO A 689 -10.96 -53.68 -8.84
N ALA A 690 -10.05 -53.39 -7.91
CA ALA A 690 -10.24 -53.60 -6.46
C ALA A 690 -11.14 -52.56 -5.76
N ALA A 691 -11.49 -51.45 -6.43
CA ALA A 691 -12.26 -50.35 -5.84
C ALA A 691 -13.78 -50.42 -6.12
N LYS A 692 -14.29 -51.49 -6.74
CA LYS A 692 -15.71 -51.63 -7.08
C LYS A 692 -16.62 -52.08 -5.92
N GLU A 693 -16.06 -52.49 -4.79
CA GLU A 693 -16.84 -53.02 -3.64
C GLU A 693 -16.97 -52.06 -2.45
N ALA A 694 -16.35 -50.87 -2.49
CA ALA A 694 -16.59 -49.83 -1.48
C ALA A 694 -17.64 -48.83 -2.00
N ALA A 695 -18.68 -48.59 -1.19
CA ALA A 695 -19.80 -47.68 -1.42
C ALA A 695 -19.42 -46.36 -2.14
N PRO A 696 -20.33 -45.73 -2.91
CA PRO A 696 -20.04 -44.52 -3.65
C PRO A 696 -19.70 -43.41 -2.65
N ARG A 697 -18.41 -43.14 -2.44
CA ARG A 697 -17.99 -41.85 -1.92
C ARG A 697 -18.39 -40.86 -2.98
N ASP A 698 -19.31 -39.96 -2.65
CA ASP A 698 -19.78 -38.90 -3.53
C ASP A 698 -18.59 -38.30 -4.28
N LYS A 699 -18.61 -38.40 -5.62
CA LYS A 699 -17.61 -37.78 -6.49
C LYS A 699 -17.71 -36.28 -6.30
N VAL A 700 -16.93 -35.72 -5.37
CA VAL A 700 -16.75 -34.27 -5.25
C VAL A 700 -15.84 -33.83 -6.39
N ASN A 701 -16.40 -33.78 -7.61
CA ASN A 701 -15.75 -33.18 -8.76
C ASN A 701 -15.81 -31.67 -8.58
N ASN A 702 -14.79 -31.07 -7.96
CA ASN A 702 -14.66 -29.61 -7.96
C ASN A 702 -14.03 -29.20 -9.29
N PRO A 703 -14.76 -28.55 -10.21
CA PRO A 703 -14.22 -28.12 -11.50
C PRO A 703 -13.21 -26.97 -11.30
N LEU A 704 -12.40 -26.71 -12.33
CA LEU A 704 -11.52 -25.54 -12.34
C LEU A 704 -12.35 -24.25 -12.29
N ASP A 705 -11.87 -23.24 -11.56
CA ASP A 705 -12.54 -21.95 -11.44
C ASP A 705 -12.86 -21.34 -12.82
N ILE A 706 -14.05 -20.74 -12.94
CA ILE A 706 -14.58 -20.15 -14.19
C ILE A 706 -13.66 -19.05 -14.76
N CYS A 707 -12.85 -18.41 -13.91
CA CYS A 707 -11.90 -17.38 -14.35
C CYS A 707 -10.86 -17.87 -15.36
N TYR A 708 -10.66 -19.19 -15.47
CA TYR A 708 -9.78 -19.83 -16.44
C TYR A 708 -10.46 -20.17 -17.79
N ASP A 709 -11.77 -19.92 -17.91
CA ASP A 709 -12.57 -19.95 -19.14
C ASP A 709 -12.33 -21.21 -20.01
N VAL A 710 -11.71 -21.08 -21.18
CA VAL A 710 -11.44 -22.19 -22.14
C VAL A 710 -10.61 -23.34 -21.52
N LEU A 711 -9.89 -23.08 -20.43
CA LEU A 711 -9.10 -24.08 -19.73
C LEU A 711 -9.94 -25.01 -18.85
N CYS A 712 -11.21 -24.70 -18.57
CA CYS A 712 -12.09 -25.59 -17.81
C CYS A 712 -12.45 -26.86 -18.61
N GLU A 713 -12.99 -27.86 -17.90
CA GLU A 713 -13.51 -29.09 -18.51
C GLU A 713 -14.68 -28.79 -19.47
N ASN A 714 -14.77 -29.53 -20.57
CA ASN A 714 -15.72 -29.26 -21.66
C ASN A 714 -17.18 -29.19 -21.16
N ALA A 715 -17.58 -30.12 -20.30
CA ALA A 715 -18.95 -30.16 -19.77
C ALA A 715 -19.27 -28.97 -18.85
N TYR A 716 -18.33 -28.57 -17.99
CA TYR A 716 -18.51 -27.43 -17.09
C TYR A 716 -18.53 -26.12 -17.86
N PHE A 717 -17.62 -25.98 -18.83
CA PHE A 717 -17.57 -24.84 -19.74
C PHE A 717 -18.88 -24.69 -20.54
N GLN A 718 -19.40 -25.78 -21.11
CA GLN A 718 -20.65 -25.76 -21.87
C GLN A 718 -21.84 -25.32 -21.00
N LYS A 719 -21.95 -25.83 -19.76
CA LYS A 719 -22.97 -25.39 -18.80
C LYS A 719 -22.87 -23.90 -18.50
N PHE A 720 -21.66 -23.39 -18.27
CA PHE A 720 -21.44 -21.97 -18.00
C PHE A 720 -21.82 -21.09 -19.20
N GLN A 721 -21.44 -21.48 -20.42
CA GLN A 721 -21.85 -20.75 -21.63
C GLN A 721 -23.38 -20.78 -21.82
N LEU A 722 -24.05 -21.88 -21.48
CA LEU A 722 -25.53 -21.94 -21.47
C LEU A 722 -26.14 -20.97 -20.46
N GLU A 723 -25.59 -20.88 -19.24
CA GLU A 723 -26.06 -19.89 -18.25
C GLU A 723 -25.89 -18.45 -18.77
N ARG A 724 -24.74 -18.14 -19.41
CA ARG A 724 -24.52 -16.83 -20.03
C ARG A 724 -25.57 -16.50 -21.09
N VAL A 725 -25.92 -17.46 -21.95
CA VAL A 725 -26.93 -17.26 -22.99
C VAL A 725 -28.32 -17.09 -22.38
N ASN A 726 -28.68 -17.87 -21.35
CA ASN A 726 -29.95 -17.70 -20.65
C ASN A 726 -30.10 -16.29 -20.05
N LEU A 727 -29.03 -15.74 -19.47
CA LEU A 727 -29.02 -14.37 -18.96
C LEU A 727 -29.24 -13.33 -20.08
N GLN A 728 -28.66 -13.53 -21.26
CA GLN A 728 -28.87 -12.67 -22.42
C GLN A 728 -30.30 -12.79 -22.98
N GLU A 729 -30.84 -14.01 -22.99
CA GLU A 729 -32.15 -14.33 -23.51
C GLU A 729 -33.28 -13.61 -22.76
N VAL A 730 -33.17 -13.54 -21.42
CA VAL A 730 -34.15 -12.89 -20.54
C VAL A 730 -34.26 -11.39 -20.80
N LYS A 731 -33.16 -10.72 -21.18
CA LYS A 731 -33.12 -9.26 -21.33
C LYS A 731 -33.32 -8.76 -22.75
N ARG A 732 -33.57 -9.65 -23.73
CA ARG A 732 -33.69 -9.31 -25.16
C ARG A 732 -34.66 -8.15 -25.40
N SER A 733 -34.23 -7.18 -26.20
CA SER A 733 -35.02 -5.98 -26.52
C SER A 733 -35.11 -5.70 -28.01
N THR A 734 -34.08 -6.08 -28.78
CA THR A 734 -34.02 -5.89 -30.23
C THR A 734 -33.98 -7.21 -30.96
N TYR A 735 -34.37 -7.20 -32.24
CA TYR A 735 -34.24 -8.38 -33.11
C TYR A 735 -32.78 -8.87 -33.20
N ASP A 736 -31.80 -7.96 -33.24
CA ASP A 736 -30.39 -8.33 -33.26
C ASP A 736 -29.95 -9.11 -32.01
N HIS A 737 -30.51 -8.78 -30.84
CA HIS A 737 -30.26 -9.56 -29.61
C HIS A 737 -30.87 -10.96 -29.72
N THR A 738 -32.10 -11.07 -30.23
CA THR A 738 -32.73 -12.38 -30.49
C THR A 738 -31.92 -13.21 -31.49
N ARG A 739 -31.45 -12.59 -32.59
CA ARG A 739 -30.59 -13.24 -33.58
C ARG A 739 -29.28 -13.76 -32.95
N LYS A 740 -28.57 -12.94 -32.18
CA LYS A 740 -27.31 -13.34 -31.53
C LYS A 740 -27.51 -14.46 -30.49
N CYS A 741 -28.54 -14.37 -29.65
CA CYS A 741 -28.86 -15.43 -28.68
C CYS A 741 -29.19 -16.74 -29.41
N THR A 742 -30.01 -16.66 -30.45
CA THR A 742 -30.35 -17.82 -31.30
C THR A 742 -29.10 -18.43 -31.92
N ASP A 743 -28.21 -17.60 -32.46
CA ASP A 743 -26.96 -18.08 -33.06
C ASP A 743 -26.07 -18.79 -32.04
N GLN A 744 -25.97 -18.28 -30.80
CA GLN A 744 -25.22 -18.93 -29.72
C GLN A 744 -25.88 -20.24 -29.24
N LEU A 745 -27.21 -20.29 -29.09
CA LEU A 745 -27.94 -21.52 -28.75
C LEU A 745 -27.75 -22.63 -29.79
N LEU A 746 -27.73 -22.27 -31.08
CA LEU A 746 -27.48 -23.22 -32.16
C LEU A 746 -26.04 -23.78 -32.11
N LEU A 747 -25.05 -22.95 -31.75
CA LEU A 747 -23.67 -23.42 -31.55
C LEU A 747 -23.55 -24.31 -30.28
N LEU A 748 -24.31 -24.00 -29.22
CA LEU A 748 -24.37 -24.78 -27.97
C LEU A 748 -25.16 -26.09 -28.12
N GLY A 749 -25.88 -26.28 -29.22
CA GLY A 749 -26.67 -27.48 -29.51
C GLY A 749 -28.10 -27.47 -28.97
N GLN A 750 -28.57 -26.37 -28.40
CA GLN A 750 -29.95 -26.18 -27.90
C GLN A 750 -30.89 -25.80 -29.06
N THR A 751 -31.11 -26.76 -29.96
CA THR A 751 -31.89 -26.54 -31.19
C THR A 751 -33.36 -26.24 -30.91
N ASP A 752 -33.98 -26.90 -29.93
CA ASP A 752 -35.38 -26.69 -29.58
C ASP A 752 -35.66 -25.26 -29.12
N ARG A 753 -34.85 -24.73 -28.18
CA ARG A 753 -35.01 -23.34 -27.71
C ARG A 753 -34.69 -22.34 -28.82
N ALA A 754 -33.66 -22.60 -29.64
CA ALA A 754 -33.33 -21.73 -30.77
C ALA A 754 -34.48 -21.65 -31.80
N VAL A 755 -35.17 -22.76 -32.07
CA VAL A 755 -36.34 -22.77 -32.96
C VAL A 755 -37.49 -21.96 -32.37
N GLN A 756 -37.74 -22.06 -31.07
CA GLN A 756 -38.75 -21.23 -30.39
C GLN A 756 -38.44 -19.74 -30.57
N LEU A 757 -37.18 -19.32 -30.35
CA LEU A 757 -36.76 -17.92 -30.53
C LEU A 757 -36.89 -17.42 -31.98
N LEU A 758 -36.64 -18.28 -32.98
CA LEU A 758 -36.83 -17.92 -34.39
C LEU A 758 -38.30 -17.69 -34.72
N LEU A 759 -39.21 -18.51 -34.15
CA LEU A 759 -40.65 -18.41 -34.36
C LEU A 759 -41.31 -17.27 -33.57
N GLU A 760 -40.67 -16.73 -32.54
CA GLU A 760 -41.10 -15.51 -31.82
C GLU A 760 -41.00 -14.24 -32.67
N THR A 761 -40.30 -14.28 -33.82
CA THR A 761 -40.13 -13.13 -34.71
C THR A 761 -41.47 -12.67 -35.26
N SER A 762 -41.80 -11.38 -35.13
CA SER A 762 -43.07 -10.83 -35.63
C SER A 762 -43.14 -10.84 -37.16
N ALA A 763 -44.35 -11.06 -37.71
CA ALA A 763 -44.58 -11.09 -39.16
C ALA A 763 -44.26 -9.75 -39.86
N ASP A 764 -44.28 -8.64 -39.13
CA ASP A 764 -43.96 -7.30 -39.62
C ASP A 764 -42.44 -7.09 -39.83
N ASN A 765 -41.60 -7.98 -39.30
CA ASN A 765 -40.14 -7.88 -39.43
C ASN A 765 -39.68 -8.41 -40.79
N GLN A 766 -38.79 -7.67 -41.46
CA GLN A 766 -38.21 -8.03 -42.75
C GLN A 766 -37.51 -9.40 -42.75
N HIS A 767 -37.03 -9.86 -41.59
CA HIS A 767 -36.33 -11.13 -41.44
C HIS A 767 -37.24 -12.33 -41.11
N TYR A 768 -38.54 -12.11 -40.89
CA TYR A 768 -39.51 -13.16 -40.53
C TYR A 768 -39.48 -14.38 -41.47
N TYR A 769 -39.44 -14.12 -42.78
CA TYR A 769 -39.40 -15.19 -43.78
C TYR A 769 -38.10 -15.99 -43.71
N CYS A 770 -36.96 -15.33 -43.53
CA CYS A 770 -35.67 -15.99 -43.39
C CYS A 770 -35.57 -16.83 -42.11
N ASP A 771 -36.08 -16.31 -40.99
CA ASP A 771 -36.06 -17.02 -39.71
C ASP A 771 -37.02 -18.21 -39.69
N SER A 772 -38.18 -18.10 -40.32
CA SER A 772 -39.11 -19.21 -40.51
C SER A 772 -38.48 -20.32 -41.33
N LEU A 773 -37.79 -19.98 -42.43
CA LEU A 773 -37.03 -20.94 -43.22
C LEU A 773 -35.86 -21.55 -42.45
N LYS A 774 -35.15 -20.76 -41.63
CA LYS A 774 -34.06 -21.23 -40.76
C LYS A 774 -34.59 -22.20 -39.71
N ALA A 775 -35.75 -21.94 -39.10
CA ALA A 775 -36.42 -22.84 -38.17
C ALA A 775 -36.83 -24.16 -38.85
N CYS A 776 -37.39 -24.11 -40.06
CA CYS A 776 -37.68 -25.30 -40.85
C CYS A 776 -36.40 -26.08 -41.22
N LEU A 777 -35.31 -25.39 -41.53
CA LEU A 777 -34.02 -26.03 -41.81
C LEU A 777 -33.51 -26.75 -40.55
N VAL A 778 -33.41 -26.06 -39.41
CA VAL A 778 -32.90 -26.62 -38.15
C VAL A 778 -33.68 -27.87 -37.73
N THR A 779 -35.00 -27.87 -37.90
CA THR A 779 -35.87 -29.02 -37.54
C THR A 779 -35.78 -30.20 -38.52
N THR A 780 -35.43 -29.96 -39.79
CA THR A 780 -35.40 -31.01 -40.84
C THR A 780 -34.03 -31.64 -41.07
N VAL A 781 -32.95 -30.95 -40.67
CA VAL A 781 -31.55 -31.32 -40.95
C VAL A 781 -31.12 -32.68 -40.43
N THR A 782 -31.78 -33.20 -39.39
CA THR A 782 -31.46 -34.48 -38.74
C THR A 782 -31.88 -35.72 -39.55
N SER A 783 -32.54 -35.56 -40.71
CA SER A 783 -33.29 -36.65 -41.35
C SER A 783 -32.77 -37.21 -42.69
N SER A 784 -31.86 -36.54 -43.44
CA SER A 784 -31.40 -37.05 -44.76
C SER A 784 -29.94 -36.75 -45.14
N GLY A 785 -29.24 -37.72 -45.74
CA GLY A 785 -27.86 -37.56 -46.23
C GLY A 785 -27.68 -36.53 -47.38
N PRO A 786 -28.56 -36.48 -48.40
CA PRO A 786 -28.46 -35.50 -49.48
C PRO A 786 -28.61 -34.04 -49.02
N SER A 787 -29.44 -33.78 -48.00
CA SER A 787 -29.59 -32.44 -47.43
C SER A 787 -28.32 -31.98 -46.72
N GLN A 788 -27.62 -32.86 -45.99
CA GLN A 788 -26.35 -32.53 -45.35
C GLN A 788 -25.26 -32.12 -46.35
N SER A 789 -25.15 -32.83 -47.48
CA SER A 789 -24.20 -32.50 -48.56
C SER A 789 -24.48 -31.13 -49.18
N THR A 790 -25.76 -30.82 -49.40
CA THR A 790 -26.18 -29.52 -49.96
C THR A 790 -25.88 -28.38 -48.97
N ILE A 791 -26.17 -28.58 -47.69
CA ILE A 791 -25.90 -27.59 -46.64
C ILE A 791 -24.40 -27.35 -46.48
N LYS A 792 -23.58 -28.41 -46.55
CA LYS A 792 -22.12 -28.28 -46.54
C LYS A 792 -21.63 -27.39 -47.69
N LEU A 793 -22.14 -27.61 -48.90
CA LEU A 793 -21.76 -26.82 -50.08
C LEU A 793 -22.17 -25.35 -49.97
N VAL A 794 -23.37 -25.09 -49.44
CA VAL A 794 -23.83 -23.73 -49.16
C VAL A 794 -22.94 -23.08 -48.10
N ALA A 795 -22.64 -23.78 -47.00
CA ALA A 795 -21.80 -23.28 -45.94
C ALA A 795 -20.39 -22.92 -46.43
N THR A 796 -19.76 -23.78 -47.25
CA THR A 796 -18.42 -23.48 -47.81
C THR A 796 -18.44 -22.29 -48.76
N ASN A 797 -19.50 -22.12 -49.55
CA ASN A 797 -19.66 -20.96 -50.42
C ASN A 797 -19.84 -19.66 -49.61
N MET A 798 -20.60 -19.71 -48.52
CA MET A 798 -20.78 -18.57 -47.62
C MET A 798 -19.46 -18.16 -46.93
N ILE A 799 -18.66 -19.14 -46.49
CA ILE A 799 -17.33 -18.89 -45.90
C ILE A 799 -16.41 -18.24 -46.93
N ALA A 800 -16.37 -18.76 -48.16
CA ALA A 800 -15.55 -18.22 -49.24
C ALA A 800 -15.93 -16.76 -49.59
N ASN A 801 -17.20 -16.39 -49.48
CA ASN A 801 -17.69 -15.03 -49.71
C ASN A 801 -17.61 -14.11 -48.48
N GLY A 802 -16.88 -14.49 -47.42
CA GLY A 802 -16.63 -13.66 -46.24
C GLY A 802 -17.72 -13.72 -45.16
N LYS A 803 -18.78 -14.54 -45.33
CA LYS A 803 -19.81 -14.78 -44.30
C LYS A 803 -19.45 -15.97 -43.41
N LEU A 804 -18.33 -15.84 -42.69
CA LEU A 804 -17.76 -16.93 -41.88
C LEU A 804 -18.72 -17.44 -40.78
N ALA A 805 -19.38 -16.54 -40.05
CA ALA A 805 -20.25 -16.90 -38.92
C ALA A 805 -21.46 -17.76 -39.33
N GLU A 806 -22.14 -17.38 -40.41
CA GLU A 806 -23.31 -18.11 -40.93
C GLU A 806 -22.91 -19.47 -41.50
N GLY A 807 -21.77 -19.55 -42.20
CA GLY A 807 -21.24 -20.81 -42.71
C GLY A 807 -20.80 -21.78 -41.59
N VAL A 808 -20.15 -21.27 -40.54
CA VAL A 808 -19.78 -22.07 -39.35
C VAL A 808 -21.02 -22.63 -38.66
N GLN A 809 -22.07 -21.82 -38.50
CA GLN A 809 -23.33 -22.27 -37.91
C GLN A 809 -23.98 -23.42 -38.71
N LEU A 810 -24.03 -23.30 -40.04
CA LEU A 810 -24.55 -24.36 -40.91
C LEU A 810 -23.73 -25.65 -40.82
N LEU A 811 -22.40 -25.56 -40.70
CA LEU A 811 -21.53 -26.72 -40.48
C LEU A 811 -21.76 -27.38 -39.11
N CYS A 812 -22.03 -26.59 -38.07
CA CYS A 812 -22.37 -27.11 -36.74
C CYS A 812 -23.72 -27.85 -36.72
N LEU A 813 -24.70 -27.42 -37.52
CA LEU A 813 -26.01 -28.07 -37.64
C LEU A 813 -25.96 -29.46 -38.28
N ILE A 814 -25.01 -29.70 -39.18
CA ILE A 814 -24.81 -31.01 -39.84
C ILE A 814 -23.76 -31.88 -39.12
N ASP A 815 -23.45 -31.57 -37.86
CA ASP A 815 -22.42 -32.24 -37.05
C ASP A 815 -21.03 -32.29 -37.72
N LYS A 816 -20.69 -31.24 -38.48
CA LYS A 816 -19.36 -31.00 -39.06
C LYS A 816 -18.63 -29.85 -38.37
N ALA A 817 -18.78 -29.75 -37.04
CA ALA A 817 -18.14 -28.72 -36.22
C ALA A 817 -16.60 -28.75 -36.31
N ALA A 818 -15.97 -29.93 -36.50
CA ALA A 818 -14.53 -30.04 -36.64
C ALA A 818 -14.01 -29.34 -37.92
N ASP A 819 -14.74 -29.45 -39.03
CA ASP A 819 -14.44 -28.71 -40.27
C ASP A 819 -14.62 -27.20 -40.05
N ALA A 820 -15.66 -26.81 -39.31
CA ALA A 820 -15.91 -25.41 -38.96
C ALA A 820 -14.76 -24.78 -38.16
N CYS A 821 -14.21 -25.51 -37.18
CA CYS A 821 -13.02 -25.08 -36.44
C CYS A 821 -11.80 -24.89 -37.34
N ARG A 822 -11.58 -25.75 -38.34
CA ARG A 822 -10.46 -25.59 -39.30
C ARG A 822 -10.62 -24.33 -40.15
N TYR A 823 -11.83 -24.04 -40.61
CA TYR A 823 -12.08 -22.78 -41.32
C TYR A 823 -11.82 -21.57 -40.41
N LEU A 824 -12.32 -21.56 -39.17
CA LEU A 824 -12.04 -20.48 -38.20
C LEU A 824 -10.53 -20.27 -38.00
N GLN A 825 -9.75 -21.34 -37.83
CA GLN A 825 -8.28 -21.26 -37.70
C GLN A 825 -7.61 -20.68 -38.96
N THR A 826 -8.08 -21.07 -40.15
CA THR A 826 -7.52 -20.58 -41.43
C THR A 826 -7.74 -19.07 -41.61
N TYR A 827 -8.87 -18.54 -41.13
CA TYR A 827 -9.19 -17.12 -41.18
C TYR A 827 -8.65 -16.32 -39.96
N GLY A 828 -7.86 -16.93 -39.08
CA GLY A 828 -7.22 -16.27 -37.94
C GLY A 828 -8.09 -16.13 -36.68
N GLU A 829 -9.30 -16.71 -36.66
CA GLU A 829 -10.25 -16.65 -35.54
C GLU A 829 -10.00 -17.77 -34.52
N TRP A 830 -8.78 -17.81 -33.95
CA TRP A 830 -8.31 -18.90 -33.10
C TRP A 830 -9.07 -19.04 -31.77
N SER A 831 -9.40 -17.93 -31.11
CA SER A 831 -10.17 -17.93 -29.85
C SER A 831 -11.58 -18.49 -30.05
N ARG A 832 -12.24 -18.09 -31.15
CA ARG A 832 -13.57 -18.59 -31.52
C ARG A 832 -13.54 -20.07 -31.89
N ALA A 833 -12.48 -20.53 -32.55
CA ALA A 833 -12.27 -21.96 -32.84
C ALA A 833 -12.10 -22.77 -31.54
N ALA A 834 -11.33 -22.26 -30.57
CA ALA A 834 -11.14 -22.91 -29.28
C ALA A 834 -12.44 -22.97 -28.45
N TRP A 835 -13.21 -21.88 -28.44
CA TRP A 835 -14.54 -21.82 -27.80
C TRP A 835 -15.49 -22.85 -28.41
N LEU A 836 -15.60 -22.89 -29.75
CA LEU A 836 -16.49 -23.80 -30.45
C LEU A 836 -16.08 -25.27 -30.23
N ALA A 837 -14.78 -25.54 -30.23
CA ALA A 837 -14.24 -26.86 -29.96
C ALA A 837 -14.65 -27.36 -28.56
N LYS A 838 -14.53 -26.51 -27.54
CA LYS A 838 -14.91 -26.85 -26.16
C LYS A 838 -16.40 -27.09 -25.98
N VAL A 839 -17.23 -26.37 -26.73
CA VAL A 839 -18.69 -26.43 -26.61
C VAL A 839 -19.32 -27.62 -27.35
N ARG A 840 -18.82 -27.94 -28.56
CA ARG A 840 -19.51 -28.86 -29.48
C ARG A 840 -18.75 -30.15 -29.78
N LEU A 841 -17.41 -30.15 -29.70
CA LEU A 841 -16.61 -31.31 -30.06
C LEU A 841 -16.44 -32.27 -28.88
N ASN A 842 -16.18 -33.54 -29.22
CA ASN A 842 -15.73 -34.52 -28.23
C ASN A 842 -14.33 -34.15 -27.71
N SER A 843 -13.90 -34.79 -26.61
CA SER A 843 -12.62 -34.46 -25.96
C SER A 843 -11.41 -34.64 -26.89
N GLU A 844 -11.43 -35.64 -27.78
CA GLU A 844 -10.31 -35.95 -28.69
C GLU A 844 -10.19 -34.92 -29.82
N GLU A 845 -11.28 -34.65 -30.54
CA GLU A 845 -11.31 -33.65 -31.60
C GLU A 845 -11.06 -32.23 -31.06
N CYS A 846 -11.55 -31.94 -29.85
CA CYS A 846 -11.24 -30.69 -29.15
C CYS A 846 -9.75 -30.57 -28.86
N ALA A 847 -9.10 -31.65 -28.41
CA ALA A 847 -7.67 -31.65 -28.13
C ALA A 847 -6.85 -31.35 -29.38
N ASP A 848 -7.22 -31.90 -30.54
CA ASP A 848 -6.55 -31.63 -31.81
C ASP A 848 -6.65 -30.16 -32.26
N VAL A 849 -7.82 -29.54 -32.07
CA VAL A 849 -8.00 -28.11 -32.38
C VAL A 849 -7.13 -27.25 -31.46
N LEU A 850 -7.10 -27.57 -30.16
CA LEU A 850 -6.31 -26.84 -29.18
C LEU A 850 -4.80 -27.04 -29.35
N LYS A 851 -4.32 -28.22 -29.76
CA LYS A 851 -2.90 -28.45 -30.12
C LYS A 851 -2.45 -27.53 -31.24
N ARG A 852 -3.23 -27.40 -32.32
CA ARG A 852 -2.93 -26.44 -33.40
C ARG A 852 -2.91 -24.99 -32.90
N TRP A 853 -3.76 -24.66 -31.94
CA TRP A 853 -3.76 -23.34 -31.32
C TRP A 853 -2.50 -23.11 -30.47
N VAL A 854 -2.03 -24.12 -29.74
CA VAL A 854 -0.75 -24.07 -29.00
C VAL A 854 0.41 -23.80 -29.95
N ASP A 855 0.49 -24.48 -31.09
CA ASP A 855 1.54 -24.25 -32.10
C ASP A 855 1.51 -22.80 -32.61
N HIS A 856 0.32 -22.26 -32.84
CA HIS A 856 0.15 -20.84 -33.21
C HIS A 856 0.59 -19.89 -32.10
N LEU A 857 0.24 -20.15 -30.84
CA LEU A 857 0.65 -19.34 -29.68
C LEU A 857 2.18 -19.38 -29.45
N CYS A 858 2.80 -20.52 -29.72
CA CYS A 858 4.26 -20.72 -29.63
C CYS A 858 5.03 -20.15 -30.82
N SER A 859 4.34 -19.78 -31.91
CA SER A 859 4.97 -19.18 -33.08
C SER A 859 5.69 -17.87 -32.73
N PRO A 860 6.80 -17.54 -33.40
CA PRO A 860 7.59 -16.34 -33.10
C PRO A 860 6.81 -15.02 -33.33
N GLN A 861 5.74 -15.05 -34.12
CA GLN A 861 4.89 -13.89 -34.41
C GLN A 861 3.96 -13.54 -33.24
N VAL A 862 3.48 -14.55 -32.49
CA VAL A 862 2.52 -14.37 -31.39
C VAL A 862 3.22 -14.38 -30.03
N ASN A 863 4.16 -15.33 -29.84
CA ASN A 863 5.00 -15.48 -28.64
C ASN A 863 4.23 -15.48 -27.30
N GLN A 864 3.00 -15.99 -27.26
CA GLN A 864 2.19 -16.11 -26.05
C GLN A 864 2.36 -17.49 -25.40
N LYS A 865 3.62 -17.85 -25.16
CA LYS A 865 3.96 -19.20 -24.70
C LYS A 865 3.47 -19.51 -23.28
N SER A 866 3.29 -18.51 -22.41
CA SER A 866 2.69 -18.69 -21.06
C SER A 866 1.24 -19.18 -21.15
N LYS A 867 0.45 -18.60 -22.06
CA LYS A 867 -0.91 -19.06 -22.36
C LYS A 867 -0.91 -20.46 -22.98
N ALA A 868 0.06 -20.73 -23.86
CA ALA A 868 0.24 -22.05 -24.48
C ALA A 868 0.50 -23.15 -23.44
N LEU A 869 1.31 -22.87 -22.40
CA LEU A 869 1.56 -23.80 -21.29
C LEU A 869 0.27 -24.16 -20.54
N LEU A 870 -0.60 -23.17 -20.26
CA LEU A 870 -1.87 -23.42 -19.58
C LEU A 870 -2.80 -24.30 -20.42
N VAL A 871 -2.86 -24.05 -21.74
CA VAL A 871 -3.65 -24.89 -22.66
C VAL A 871 -3.10 -26.32 -22.70
N LEU A 872 -1.77 -26.50 -22.79
CA LEU A 872 -1.15 -27.82 -22.76
C LEU A 872 -1.44 -28.58 -21.45
N LEU A 873 -1.45 -27.89 -20.31
CA LEU A 873 -1.85 -28.47 -19.02
C LEU A 873 -3.30 -28.97 -19.05
N SER A 874 -4.23 -28.16 -19.61
CA SER A 874 -5.64 -28.56 -19.73
C SER A 874 -5.87 -29.77 -20.65
N LEU A 875 -4.94 -30.02 -21.57
CA LEU A 875 -4.95 -31.18 -22.47
C LEU A 875 -4.27 -32.42 -21.87
N GLY A 876 -3.66 -32.32 -20.68
CA GLY A 876 -2.87 -33.40 -20.09
C GLY A 876 -1.58 -33.74 -20.84
N CYS A 877 -1.08 -32.86 -21.71
CA CYS A 877 0.16 -33.06 -22.47
C CYS A 877 1.40 -32.68 -21.65
N PHE A 878 1.62 -33.36 -20.51
CA PHE A 878 2.60 -32.98 -19.50
C PHE A 878 4.07 -32.99 -19.99
N SER A 879 4.42 -33.87 -20.93
CA SER A 879 5.78 -33.92 -21.52
C SER A 879 6.10 -32.63 -22.30
N SER A 880 5.20 -32.20 -23.19
CA SER A 880 5.35 -30.96 -23.96
C SER A 880 5.39 -29.71 -23.07
N VAL A 881 4.69 -29.73 -21.92
CA VAL A 881 4.79 -28.66 -20.91
C VAL A 881 6.21 -28.60 -20.35
N ALA A 882 6.78 -29.74 -19.95
CA ALA A 882 8.15 -29.81 -19.42
C ALA A 882 9.19 -29.34 -20.45
N GLU A 883 9.06 -29.76 -21.72
CA GLU A 883 9.91 -29.30 -22.82
C GLU A 883 9.83 -27.79 -23.03
N THR A 884 8.60 -27.24 -23.03
CA THR A 884 8.39 -25.81 -23.24
C THR A 884 8.97 -24.99 -22.09
N LEU A 885 8.76 -25.42 -20.83
CA LEU A 885 9.38 -24.77 -19.65
C LEU A 885 10.90 -24.81 -19.69
N HIS A 886 11.48 -25.94 -20.10
CA HIS A 886 12.92 -26.09 -20.27
C HIS A 886 13.46 -25.16 -21.36
N SER A 887 12.78 -25.07 -22.50
CA SER A 887 13.15 -24.16 -23.61
C SER A 887 13.12 -22.68 -23.21
N MET A 888 12.26 -22.32 -22.25
CA MET A 888 12.17 -20.98 -21.66
C MET A 888 13.23 -20.69 -20.61
N ARG A 889 14.03 -21.69 -20.22
CA ARG A 889 15.00 -21.61 -19.11
C ARG A 889 14.37 -21.43 -17.73
N TYR A 890 13.11 -21.83 -17.55
CA TYR A 890 12.47 -21.91 -16.23
C TYR A 890 12.82 -23.23 -15.55
N PHE A 891 14.10 -23.40 -15.22
CA PHE A 891 14.67 -24.67 -14.75
C PHE A 891 14.07 -25.14 -13.41
N ASP A 892 13.82 -24.21 -12.49
CA ASP A 892 13.16 -24.47 -11.19
C ASP A 892 11.74 -25.00 -11.39
N ARG A 893 10.93 -24.29 -12.19
CA ARG A 893 9.55 -24.66 -12.49
C ARG A 893 9.49 -25.99 -13.24
N ALA A 894 10.35 -26.20 -14.22
CA ALA A 894 10.42 -27.44 -15.01
C ALA A 894 10.74 -28.65 -14.13
N ALA A 895 11.80 -28.58 -13.31
CA ALA A 895 12.23 -29.72 -12.49
C ALA A 895 11.18 -30.08 -11.43
N LEU A 896 10.61 -29.09 -10.74
CA LEU A 896 9.57 -29.32 -9.73
C LEU A 896 8.27 -29.83 -10.36
N PHE A 897 7.94 -29.38 -11.56
CA PHE A 897 6.77 -29.87 -12.29
C PHE A 897 6.94 -31.33 -12.72
N VAL A 898 8.13 -31.72 -13.19
CA VAL A 898 8.44 -33.12 -13.52
C VAL A 898 8.36 -34.01 -12.27
N GLU A 899 8.91 -33.58 -11.13
CA GLU A 899 8.78 -34.33 -9.86
C GLU A 899 7.31 -34.51 -9.46
N ALA A 900 6.48 -33.47 -9.63
CA ALA A 900 5.04 -33.57 -9.41
C ALA A 900 4.41 -34.58 -10.37
N CYS A 901 4.70 -34.49 -11.67
CA CYS A 901 4.17 -35.40 -12.67
C CYS A 901 4.53 -36.86 -12.38
N LEU A 902 5.76 -37.14 -11.96
CA LEU A 902 6.20 -38.49 -11.58
C LEU A 902 5.46 -38.99 -10.33
N LYS A 903 5.27 -38.13 -9.31
CA LYS A 903 4.54 -38.48 -8.09
C LYS A 903 3.07 -38.85 -8.35
N TYR A 904 2.42 -38.14 -9.27
CA TYR A 904 1.02 -38.39 -9.66
C TYR A 904 0.89 -39.41 -10.81
N GLY A 905 2.02 -39.95 -11.32
CA GLY A 905 2.04 -40.91 -12.41
C GLY A 905 1.53 -40.35 -13.75
N ALA A 906 1.70 -39.05 -13.99
CA ALA A 906 1.20 -38.35 -15.18
C ALA A 906 2.14 -38.48 -16.40
N ILE A 907 3.43 -38.75 -16.18
CA ILE A 907 4.42 -39.01 -17.24
C ILE A 907 4.86 -40.48 -17.13
N GLU A 908 4.70 -41.23 -18.22
CA GLU A 908 5.28 -42.57 -18.35
C GLU A 908 6.73 -42.46 -18.82
N VAL A 909 7.63 -43.22 -18.19
CA VAL A 909 9.06 -43.15 -18.48
C VAL A 909 9.37 -43.97 -19.73
N SER A 910 9.44 -43.29 -20.87
CA SER A 910 10.01 -43.75 -22.14
C SER A 910 11.46 -43.26 -22.32
N GLU A 911 12.25 -43.87 -23.21
CA GLU A 911 13.66 -43.49 -23.45
C GLU A 911 13.84 -41.99 -23.80
N ASP A 912 12.91 -41.42 -24.57
CA ASP A 912 12.99 -40.01 -24.97
C ASP A 912 12.58 -39.06 -23.83
N THR A 913 11.55 -39.43 -23.07
CA THR A 913 11.18 -38.68 -21.86
C THR A 913 12.26 -38.75 -20.78
N GLU A 914 12.98 -39.87 -20.69
CA GLU A 914 14.08 -40.02 -19.73
C GLU A 914 15.24 -39.07 -20.06
N LYS A 915 15.63 -38.95 -21.34
CA LYS A 915 16.63 -37.97 -21.78
C LYS A 915 16.23 -36.53 -21.43
N LEU A 916 14.97 -36.18 -21.65
CA LEU A 916 14.43 -34.87 -21.31
C LEU A 916 14.49 -34.61 -19.79
N ILE A 917 14.02 -35.57 -18.98
CA ILE A 917 14.04 -35.48 -17.51
C ILE A 917 15.47 -35.32 -17.00
N SER A 918 16.41 -36.11 -17.53
CA SER A 918 17.84 -36.01 -17.20
C SER A 918 18.42 -34.62 -17.53
N ALA A 919 18.06 -34.05 -18.69
CA ALA A 919 18.52 -32.71 -19.07
C ALA A 919 17.96 -31.62 -18.15
N ILE A 920 16.66 -31.69 -17.82
CA ILE A 920 15.99 -30.75 -16.90
C ILE A 920 16.63 -30.79 -15.51
N TYR A 921 16.87 -31.99 -14.95
CA TYR A 921 17.50 -32.15 -13.65
C TYR A 921 18.96 -31.67 -13.64
N ALA A 922 19.72 -31.91 -14.72
CA ALA A 922 21.10 -31.41 -14.81
C ALA A 922 21.15 -29.88 -14.83
N ASP A 923 20.27 -29.22 -15.59
CA ASP A 923 20.21 -27.76 -15.67
C ASP A 923 19.73 -27.13 -14.35
N TYR A 924 18.74 -27.73 -13.69
CA TYR A 924 18.30 -27.28 -12.37
C TYR A 924 19.37 -27.47 -11.31
N ALA A 925 20.10 -28.59 -11.32
CA ALA A 925 21.24 -28.81 -10.43
C ALA A 925 22.33 -27.74 -10.60
N ARG A 926 22.64 -27.33 -11.84
CA ARG A 926 23.56 -26.20 -12.10
C ARG A 926 23.03 -24.89 -11.54
N SER A 927 21.73 -24.63 -11.68
CA SER A 927 21.10 -23.44 -11.08
C SER A 927 21.19 -23.45 -9.55
N LEU A 928 20.94 -24.58 -8.90
CA LEU A 928 21.06 -24.74 -7.44
C LEU A 928 22.50 -24.54 -6.95
N LYS A 929 23.49 -25.08 -7.68
CA LYS A 929 24.92 -24.86 -7.40
C LYS A 929 25.25 -23.37 -7.43
N ASN A 930 24.81 -22.65 -8.46
CA ASN A 930 25.03 -21.20 -8.59
C ASN A 930 24.37 -20.41 -7.44
N LEU A 931 23.27 -20.89 -6.88
CA LEU A 931 22.59 -20.26 -5.75
C LEU A 931 23.14 -20.67 -4.37
N GLY A 932 24.16 -21.56 -4.30
CA GLY A 932 24.80 -22.00 -3.05
C GLY A 932 24.22 -23.30 -2.44
N PHE A 933 23.24 -23.93 -3.08
CA PHE A 933 22.60 -25.15 -2.58
C PHE A 933 23.35 -26.42 -3.00
N LYS A 934 24.49 -26.71 -2.37
CA LYS A 934 25.33 -27.89 -2.70
C LYS A 934 24.59 -29.23 -2.58
N GLN A 935 23.85 -29.44 -1.50
CA GLN A 935 23.11 -30.69 -1.27
C GLN A 935 22.00 -30.90 -2.32
N GLY A 936 21.26 -29.84 -2.64
CA GLY A 936 20.24 -29.88 -3.68
C GLY A 936 20.83 -30.10 -5.08
N ALA A 937 21.96 -29.44 -5.38
CA ALA A 937 22.69 -29.66 -6.62
C ALA A 937 23.15 -31.12 -6.75
N PHE A 938 23.70 -31.72 -5.69
CA PHE A 938 24.10 -33.12 -5.68
C PHE A 938 22.90 -34.07 -5.88
N PHE A 939 21.78 -33.80 -5.20
CA PHE A 939 20.57 -34.61 -5.32
C PHE A 939 20.01 -34.63 -6.75
N PHE A 940 19.85 -33.46 -7.39
CA PHE A 940 19.33 -33.42 -8.76
C PHE A 940 20.37 -33.89 -9.79
N ALA A 941 21.66 -33.66 -9.56
CA ALA A 941 22.70 -34.18 -10.43
C ALA A 941 22.78 -35.72 -10.40
N SER A 942 22.56 -36.35 -9.25
CA SER A 942 22.48 -37.82 -9.16
C SER A 942 21.23 -38.37 -9.86
N LYS A 943 20.08 -37.71 -9.73
CA LYS A 943 18.86 -38.04 -10.50
C LYS A 943 19.01 -37.84 -12.01
N ALA A 944 19.85 -36.91 -12.44
CA ALA A 944 20.11 -36.66 -13.86
C ALA A 944 20.94 -37.76 -14.55
N GLY A 945 21.58 -38.66 -13.78
CA GLY A 945 22.36 -39.77 -14.32
C GLY A 945 23.56 -39.29 -15.16
N ALA A 946 23.68 -39.77 -16.40
CA ALA A 946 24.80 -39.43 -17.29
C ALA A 946 24.93 -37.92 -17.57
N ALA A 947 23.81 -37.20 -17.68
CA ALA A 947 23.81 -35.75 -17.93
C ALA A 947 24.30 -34.93 -16.72
N GLY A 948 24.24 -35.48 -15.52
CA GLY A 948 24.70 -34.85 -14.28
C GLY A 948 26.11 -35.23 -13.85
N LYS A 949 26.76 -36.18 -14.54
CA LYS A 949 28.04 -36.76 -14.13
C LYS A 949 29.17 -35.74 -14.00
N ASP A 950 29.27 -34.81 -14.95
CA ASP A 950 30.28 -33.74 -14.91
C ASP A 950 30.08 -32.83 -13.70
N LEU A 951 28.81 -32.50 -13.38
CA LEU A 951 28.47 -31.67 -12.24
C LEU A 951 28.72 -32.40 -10.91
N LEU A 952 28.45 -33.70 -10.83
CA LEU A 952 28.78 -34.52 -9.65
C LEU A 952 30.29 -34.53 -9.39
N ASN A 953 31.09 -34.74 -10.42
CA ASN A 953 32.55 -34.70 -10.31
C ASN A 953 33.04 -33.32 -9.80
N GLU A 954 32.44 -32.22 -10.27
CA GLU A 954 32.76 -30.87 -9.81
C GLU A 954 32.33 -30.59 -8.36
N LEU A 955 31.25 -31.21 -7.88
CA LEU A 955 30.74 -31.06 -6.52
C LEU A 955 31.52 -31.92 -5.51
N GLU A 956 31.99 -33.09 -5.93
CA GLU A 956 32.83 -34.00 -5.13
C GLU A 956 34.30 -33.54 -5.06
N PHE A 957 34.82 -32.98 -6.16
CA PHE A 957 36.18 -32.46 -6.27
C PHE A 957 36.15 -30.97 -6.67
N PRO A 958 35.93 -30.03 -5.74
CA PRO A 958 36.02 -28.63 -6.06
C PRO A 958 37.44 -28.34 -6.57
N LYS A 959 37.57 -27.89 -7.82
CA LYS A 959 38.83 -27.38 -8.33
C LYS A 959 39.29 -26.29 -7.35
N GLN A 960 40.45 -26.46 -6.73
CA GLN A 960 41.11 -25.38 -6.02
C GLN A 960 41.30 -24.25 -7.04
N GLU A 961 40.48 -23.20 -6.93
CA GLU A 961 40.79 -21.94 -7.59
C GLU A 961 42.11 -21.46 -6.98
N VAL A 962 43.16 -21.56 -7.78
CA VAL A 962 44.41 -20.86 -7.52
C VAL A 962 44.06 -19.38 -7.58
N THR A 963 43.91 -18.76 -6.42
CA THR A 963 43.92 -17.31 -6.29
C THR A 963 45.32 -16.82 -6.69
N GLU A 964 45.49 -16.47 -7.97
CA GLU A 964 46.56 -15.57 -8.38
C GLU A 964 46.11 -14.13 -8.06
N GLU A 965 46.71 -13.62 -6.97
CA GLU A 965 46.88 -12.23 -6.49
C GLU A 965 45.76 -11.18 -6.61
#